data_AF-A0A9D5ES77-F1
#
_entry.id   AF-A0A9D5ES77-F1
#
_cell.length_a   1.000
_cell.length_b   1.000
_cell.length_c   1.000
_cell.angle_alpha   90.00
_cell.angle_beta   90.00
_cell.angle_gamma   90.00
#
_symmetry.space_group_name_H-M   'P 1'
#
loop_
_entity.id
_entity.type
_entity.pdbx_description
1 polymer ?
#
loop_
_entity_poly.entity_id
_entity_poly.type
_entity_poly.pdbx_seq_one_letter_code
_entity_poly.pdbx_strand_id
1 'polypeptide(L)'
;MSRTRWFAALVLSLPLYGCITPPLYSAEPAKTPVKLPAFLGAEGKAFTPYSRGTKAVVVAFLSFRCPVARDYIEPLSKIAAEYGSKGVTVVGVIPTDDSSADVAKLATEYRAAFPVFLDHKLATADALQAGHTPEVFVLDADRIVRYRGRIDDKYGKRLKPNAQVTKHDLVAAIDEVLAGKPVTAPLTECVGCEIYRPKHVMNENATVTFHKDVLPILQNRCQECHRPGEAGPFSLLTYKQAVTWAADIKEYTQNRKMPPWKATGGLKFQHDRRMPDAEIDTLAKWVDGGTPEGDPKQAPAAKTFTKGWTLGEPDLVLTVEDDFHLGARGADHFRCFVLPTGLTEDKFVVAYEVRPGTPAVVHHVLNYFDATGTARKLDKEARKQARGTTDPDHGPGYESPMGIGFTPDDLEKVGGLGGWAPGLRGFRSPAGTGMFLPKGSDVVMQVHYHRNGKPEKDRTAIGLYFAKNSTELKRLKPLRVPGLVTISEDFAPFTMIPAGQRGYRVAGKVVIEEDCRLHAAMPHMHMLGTKVRITMTPPGGKEQPIVVVGEWDYTWQEVYHLVEVVEVKAGTVFMIEAEYDNSVKNPFNPNSPPRDVKQGPGTADEMLFGFLSVTSESPGGQPKARPLTERKHYSPK
;
A
#
# COMPACT_ATOMS: atom_id res chain seq x y z
N MET A 1 40.08 -69.22 32.04
CA MET A 1 38.70 -69.03 32.54
C MET A 1 38.38 -67.54 32.55
N SER A 2 37.62 -67.10 31.55
CA SER A 2 37.22 -65.72 31.29
C SER A 2 36.15 -65.28 32.29
N ARG A 3 36.30 -64.09 32.90
CA ARG A 3 35.24 -63.38 33.63
C ARG A 3 35.15 -61.94 33.13
N THR A 4 34.18 -61.72 32.25
CA THR A 4 33.77 -60.42 31.72
C THR A 4 33.01 -59.64 32.79
N ARG A 5 33.45 -58.41 33.12
CA ARG A 5 32.71 -57.44 33.94
C ARG A 5 32.03 -56.41 33.03
N TRP A 6 30.73 -56.23 33.23
CA TRP A 6 29.85 -55.32 32.50
C TRP A 6 29.95 -53.90 33.07
N PHE A 7 30.01 -52.91 32.18
CA PHE A 7 29.81 -51.48 32.49
C PHE A 7 28.31 -51.18 32.52
N ALA A 8 27.83 -50.56 33.61
CA ALA A 8 26.50 -49.99 33.70
C ALA A 8 26.53 -48.53 33.22
N ALA A 9 25.79 -48.23 32.15
CA ALA A 9 25.56 -46.87 31.68
C ALA A 9 24.28 -46.32 32.34
N LEU A 10 24.42 -45.19 33.05
CA LEU A 10 23.34 -44.43 33.67
C LEU A 10 22.67 -43.58 32.56
N VAL A 11 21.44 -43.92 32.16
CA VAL A 11 20.64 -43.10 31.24
C VAL A 11 19.86 -42.07 32.07
N LEU A 12 20.27 -40.81 32.01
CA LEU A 12 19.49 -39.67 32.50
C LEU A 12 18.30 -39.44 31.56
N SER A 13 17.09 -39.72 32.04
CA SER A 13 15.84 -39.34 31.38
C SER A 13 15.55 -37.85 31.60
N LEU A 14 15.76 -37.03 30.58
CA LEU A 14 15.22 -35.67 30.50
C LEU A 14 13.71 -35.74 30.18
N PRO A 15 12.84 -35.02 30.91
CA PRO A 15 11.43 -34.94 30.55
C PRO A 15 11.32 -34.10 29.27
N LEU A 16 10.83 -34.73 28.19
CA LEU A 16 10.34 -34.03 27.00
C LEU A 16 9.16 -33.15 27.44
N TYR A 17 9.40 -31.85 27.60
CA TYR A 17 8.36 -30.85 27.50
C TYR A 17 7.89 -30.84 26.05
N GLY A 18 6.83 -31.61 25.77
CA GLY A 18 6.14 -31.55 24.49
C GLY A 18 5.63 -30.14 24.27
N CYS A 19 6.04 -29.52 23.16
CA CYS A 19 5.36 -28.35 22.61
C CYS A 19 3.87 -28.72 22.46
N ILE A 20 3.02 -28.13 23.30
CA ILE A 20 1.58 -28.17 23.11
C ILE A 20 1.30 -27.26 21.91
N THR A 21 1.37 -27.81 20.71
CA THR A 21 0.69 -27.22 19.56
C THR A 21 -0.79 -27.12 19.92
N PRO A 22 -1.44 -25.95 19.78
CA PRO A 22 -2.89 -25.89 19.93
C PRO A 22 -3.50 -26.92 18.98
N PRO A 23 -4.60 -27.59 19.36
CA PRO A 23 -5.18 -28.61 18.52
C PRO A 23 -5.52 -27.99 17.16
N LEU A 24 -4.90 -28.51 16.10
CA LEU A 24 -5.46 -28.42 14.76
C LEU A 24 -6.92 -28.86 14.90
N TYR A 25 -7.85 -27.93 14.68
CA TYR A 25 -9.28 -28.20 14.69
C TYR A 25 -9.56 -29.46 13.85
N SER A 26 -10.36 -30.40 14.36
CA SER A 26 -10.40 -31.80 13.91
C SER A 26 -10.58 -31.98 12.40
N ALA A 27 -9.85 -32.92 11.82
CA ALA A 27 -9.73 -33.16 10.38
C ALA A 27 -10.95 -33.80 9.68
N GLU A 28 -11.98 -34.27 10.41
CA GLU A 28 -13.23 -34.74 9.80
C GLU A 28 -14.38 -33.76 10.12
N PRO A 29 -15.23 -33.40 9.13
CA PRO A 29 -16.46 -32.68 9.40
C PRO A 29 -17.32 -33.47 10.40
N ALA A 30 -17.87 -32.78 11.40
CA ALA A 30 -18.71 -33.40 12.41
C ALA A 30 -19.83 -34.23 11.76
N LYS A 31 -19.99 -35.50 12.14
CA LYS A 31 -21.08 -36.38 11.64
C LYS A 31 -22.44 -36.05 12.27
N THR A 32 -22.51 -34.99 13.08
CA THR A 32 -23.69 -34.56 13.83
C THR A 32 -24.19 -33.22 13.29
N PRO A 33 -25.53 -33.03 13.22
CA PRO A 33 -26.11 -31.73 12.88
C PRO A 33 -25.59 -30.61 13.79
N VAL A 34 -25.13 -29.51 13.20
CA VAL A 34 -24.71 -28.33 13.94
C VAL A 34 -25.92 -27.48 14.28
N LYS A 35 -26.03 -27.06 15.54
CA LYS A 35 -27.06 -26.12 15.98
C LYS A 35 -26.52 -24.69 15.88
N LEU A 36 -26.87 -24.01 14.78
CA LEU A 36 -26.56 -22.60 14.62
C LEU A 36 -27.51 -21.72 15.45
N PRO A 37 -27.04 -20.59 16.00
CA PRO A 37 -27.93 -19.58 16.58
C PRO A 37 -28.81 -18.97 15.48
N ALA A 38 -29.87 -18.27 15.90
CA ALA A 38 -30.67 -17.49 14.96
C ALA A 38 -29.82 -16.35 14.38
N PHE A 39 -29.79 -16.22 13.06
CA PHE A 39 -29.15 -15.10 12.39
C PHE A 39 -30.04 -13.87 12.54
N LEU A 40 -29.58 -12.81 13.20
CA LEU A 40 -30.37 -11.60 13.39
C LEU A 40 -29.97 -10.56 12.35
N GLY A 41 -30.91 -10.17 11.48
CA GLY A 41 -30.75 -9.06 10.55
C GLY A 41 -30.51 -7.74 11.29
N ALA A 42 -30.11 -6.69 10.56
CA ALA A 42 -29.80 -5.37 11.14
C ALA A 42 -31.00 -4.77 11.90
N GLU A 43 -32.23 -5.12 11.51
CA GLU A 43 -33.51 -4.77 12.11
C GLU A 43 -33.92 -5.66 13.30
N GLY A 44 -33.09 -6.63 13.69
CA GLY A 44 -33.37 -7.58 14.78
C GLY A 44 -34.29 -8.74 14.41
N LYS A 45 -34.68 -8.88 13.13
CA LYS A 45 -35.50 -9.99 12.64
C LYS A 45 -34.65 -11.26 12.50
N ALA A 46 -35.15 -12.37 13.02
CA ALA A 46 -34.51 -13.67 12.85
C ALA A 46 -34.62 -14.16 11.39
N PHE A 47 -33.49 -14.59 10.84
CA PHE A 47 -33.34 -15.22 9.55
C PHE A 47 -32.98 -16.70 9.76
N THR A 48 -33.67 -17.58 9.04
CA THR A 48 -33.37 -19.01 9.03
C THR A 48 -32.89 -19.38 7.63
N PRO A 49 -31.61 -19.78 7.45
CA PRO A 49 -31.08 -20.10 6.12
C PRO A 49 -31.67 -21.40 5.55
N TYR A 50 -32.30 -22.21 6.40
CA TYR A 50 -33.04 -23.40 6.01
C TYR A 50 -34.51 -23.05 5.78
N SER A 51 -34.92 -23.11 4.51
CA SER A 51 -36.31 -23.00 4.07
C SER A 51 -36.72 -24.25 3.30
N ARG A 52 -38.01 -24.37 2.95
CA ARG A 52 -38.50 -25.51 2.16
C ARG A 52 -37.80 -25.51 0.79
N GLY A 53 -37.03 -26.56 0.52
CA GLY A 53 -36.25 -26.70 -0.72
C GLY A 53 -34.76 -26.34 -0.60
N THR A 54 -34.30 -25.87 0.57
CA THR A 54 -32.87 -25.69 0.83
C THR A 54 -32.17 -27.05 0.83
N LYS A 55 -31.20 -27.23 -0.06
CA LYS A 55 -30.35 -28.42 -0.17
C LYS A 55 -29.00 -28.23 0.53
N ALA A 56 -28.49 -27.00 0.55
CA ALA A 56 -27.26 -26.66 1.24
C ALA A 56 -27.28 -25.20 1.74
N VAL A 57 -26.53 -24.94 2.81
CA VAL A 57 -26.28 -23.61 3.35
C VAL A 57 -24.77 -23.38 3.38
N VAL A 58 -24.32 -22.29 2.78
CA VAL A 58 -22.94 -21.80 2.86
C VAL A 58 -22.88 -20.73 3.92
N VAL A 59 -22.14 -20.96 5.00
CA VAL A 59 -21.84 -19.96 6.02
C VAL A 59 -20.45 -19.42 5.77
N ALA A 60 -20.35 -18.14 5.39
CA ALA A 60 -19.08 -17.46 5.10
C ALA A 60 -18.73 -16.49 6.24
N PHE A 61 -17.69 -16.79 7.00
CA PHE A 61 -17.12 -15.86 7.97
C PHE A 61 -16.28 -14.82 7.23
N LEU A 62 -16.63 -13.54 7.36
CA LEU A 62 -16.03 -12.44 6.60
C LEU A 62 -15.67 -11.25 7.51
N SER A 63 -14.84 -10.36 6.99
CA SER A 63 -14.52 -9.08 7.62
C SER A 63 -14.43 -7.99 6.55
N PHE A 64 -15.22 -6.93 6.70
CA PHE A 64 -15.12 -5.74 5.84
C PHE A 64 -13.88 -4.88 6.12
N ARG A 65 -13.08 -5.24 7.14
CA ARG A 65 -11.83 -4.56 7.50
C ARG A 65 -10.59 -5.35 7.10
N CYS A 66 -10.74 -6.62 6.72
CA CYS A 66 -9.66 -7.47 6.23
C CYS A 66 -9.60 -7.41 4.69
N PRO A 67 -8.52 -6.89 4.06
CA PRO A 67 -8.41 -6.82 2.61
C PRO A 67 -8.62 -8.17 1.91
N VAL A 68 -8.09 -9.26 2.50
CA VAL A 68 -8.26 -10.62 1.98
C VAL A 68 -9.74 -11.01 1.95
N ALA A 69 -10.48 -10.80 3.03
CA ALA A 69 -11.90 -11.19 3.10
C ALA A 69 -12.79 -10.32 2.18
N ARG A 70 -12.47 -9.03 2.04
CA ARG A 70 -13.19 -8.12 1.13
C ARG A 70 -13.15 -8.57 -0.32
N ASP A 71 -12.01 -9.08 -0.76
CA ASP A 71 -11.81 -9.55 -2.13
C ASP A 71 -12.75 -10.72 -2.52
N TYR A 72 -13.30 -11.43 -1.53
CA TYR A 72 -14.23 -12.55 -1.71
C TYR A 72 -15.71 -12.17 -1.67
N ILE A 73 -16.07 -10.91 -1.39
CA ILE A 73 -17.48 -10.49 -1.34
C ILE A 73 -18.16 -10.65 -2.70
N GLU A 74 -17.53 -10.19 -3.79
CA GLU A 74 -18.09 -10.35 -5.14
C GLU A 74 -18.09 -11.83 -5.61
N PRO A 75 -17.01 -12.62 -5.48
CA PRO A 75 -17.05 -14.07 -5.75
C PRO A 75 -18.18 -14.80 -5.02
N LEU A 76 -18.37 -14.55 -3.72
CA LEU A 76 -19.46 -15.15 -2.95
C LEU A 76 -20.83 -14.68 -3.40
N SER A 77 -20.96 -13.42 -3.83
CA SER A 77 -22.18 -12.86 -4.42
C SER A 77 -22.54 -13.56 -5.74
N LYS A 78 -21.56 -13.86 -6.59
CA LYS A 78 -21.76 -14.64 -7.82
C LYS A 78 -22.20 -16.06 -7.52
N ILE A 79 -21.54 -16.72 -6.55
CA ILE A 79 -21.93 -18.07 -6.10
C ILE A 79 -23.36 -18.07 -5.55
N ALA A 80 -23.73 -17.08 -4.74
CA ALA A 80 -25.09 -16.95 -4.21
C ALA A 80 -26.14 -16.82 -5.32
N ALA A 81 -25.87 -16.01 -6.35
CA ALA A 81 -26.76 -15.82 -7.49
C ALA A 81 -26.88 -17.09 -8.35
N GLU A 82 -25.76 -17.77 -8.63
CA GLU A 82 -25.73 -18.96 -9.48
C GLU A 82 -26.38 -20.18 -8.82
N TYR A 83 -26.14 -20.39 -7.53
CA TYR A 83 -26.57 -21.57 -6.80
C TYR A 83 -27.89 -21.41 -6.04
N GLY A 84 -28.41 -20.18 -5.93
CA GLY A 84 -29.69 -19.89 -5.27
C GLY A 84 -30.85 -20.71 -5.84
N SER A 85 -30.99 -20.76 -7.16
CA SER A 85 -32.02 -21.56 -7.85
C SER A 85 -31.82 -23.07 -7.73
N LYS A 86 -30.60 -23.51 -7.39
CA LYS A 86 -30.25 -24.92 -7.15
C LYS A 86 -30.52 -25.36 -5.69
N GLY A 87 -31.04 -24.46 -4.85
CA GLY A 87 -31.38 -24.72 -3.45
C GLY A 87 -30.23 -24.44 -2.47
N VAL A 88 -29.25 -23.63 -2.85
CA VAL A 88 -28.14 -23.23 -1.98
C VAL A 88 -28.40 -21.83 -1.42
N THR A 89 -28.28 -21.67 -0.11
CA THR A 89 -28.36 -20.35 0.54
C THR A 89 -26.97 -19.94 1.04
N VAL A 90 -26.47 -18.79 0.61
CA VAL A 90 -25.20 -18.21 1.12
C VAL A 90 -25.52 -17.16 2.17
N VAL A 91 -24.83 -17.19 3.31
CA VAL A 91 -24.91 -16.17 4.36
C VAL A 91 -23.52 -15.70 4.79
N GLY A 92 -23.36 -14.40 5.00
CA GLY A 92 -22.16 -13.80 5.56
C GLY A 92 -22.27 -13.60 7.07
N VAL A 93 -21.23 -13.96 7.82
CA VAL A 93 -21.15 -13.80 9.28
C VAL A 93 -19.94 -12.95 9.61
N ILE A 94 -20.13 -11.84 10.33
CA ILE A 94 -19.09 -10.84 10.62
C ILE A 94 -18.76 -10.87 12.12
N PRO A 95 -17.71 -11.59 12.55
CA PRO A 95 -17.28 -11.66 13.95
C PRO A 95 -16.47 -10.40 14.33
N THR A 96 -17.16 -9.29 14.60
CA THR A 96 -16.58 -7.98 14.91
C THR A 96 -17.26 -7.34 16.13
N ASP A 97 -16.63 -6.34 16.75
CA ASP A 97 -17.26 -5.39 17.70
C ASP A 97 -17.92 -4.19 17.03
N ASP A 98 -17.83 -4.06 15.70
CA ASP A 98 -18.56 -3.00 14.99
C ASP A 98 -20.06 -3.06 15.29
N SER A 99 -20.71 -1.90 15.22
CA SER A 99 -22.17 -1.83 15.39
C SER A 99 -22.89 -2.54 14.24
N SER A 100 -24.12 -2.99 14.48
CA SER A 100 -24.96 -3.56 13.41
C SER A 100 -25.18 -2.58 12.26
N ALA A 101 -25.28 -1.29 12.56
CA ALA A 101 -25.40 -0.21 11.57
C ALA A 101 -24.15 -0.08 10.70
N ASP A 102 -22.96 -0.15 11.29
CA ASP A 102 -21.70 -0.11 10.54
C ASP A 102 -21.55 -1.32 9.63
N VAL A 103 -21.87 -2.52 10.12
CA VAL A 103 -21.84 -3.75 9.32
C VAL A 103 -22.82 -3.68 8.16
N ALA A 104 -24.05 -3.21 8.39
CA ALA A 104 -25.06 -3.05 7.34
C ALA A 104 -24.64 -2.03 6.27
N LYS A 105 -24.07 -0.91 6.71
CA LYS A 105 -23.50 0.11 5.83
C LYS A 105 -22.39 -0.48 4.96
N LEU A 106 -21.42 -1.18 5.56
CA LEU A 106 -20.31 -1.79 4.84
C LEU A 106 -20.78 -2.89 3.86
N ALA A 107 -21.75 -3.71 4.25
CA ALA A 107 -22.33 -4.72 3.36
C ALA A 107 -22.94 -4.10 2.09
N THR A 108 -23.58 -2.94 2.24
CA THR A 108 -24.15 -2.17 1.13
C THR A 108 -23.04 -1.53 0.28
N GLU A 109 -22.04 -0.90 0.91
CA GLU A 109 -20.91 -0.28 0.21
C GLU A 109 -20.12 -1.28 -0.63
N TYR A 110 -19.89 -2.48 -0.10
CA TYR A 110 -19.22 -3.58 -0.80
C TYR A 110 -20.15 -4.42 -1.68
N ARG A 111 -21.44 -4.04 -1.79
CA ARG A 111 -22.44 -4.68 -2.65
C ARG A 111 -22.55 -6.19 -2.42
N ALA A 112 -22.54 -6.63 -1.17
CA ALA A 112 -22.75 -8.02 -0.83
C ALA A 112 -24.16 -8.46 -1.26
N ALA A 113 -24.25 -9.34 -2.26
CA ALA A 113 -25.54 -9.81 -2.81
C ALA A 113 -26.07 -11.06 -2.06
N PHE A 114 -25.78 -11.16 -0.76
CA PHE A 114 -26.22 -12.22 0.13
C PHE A 114 -26.51 -11.65 1.53
N PRO A 115 -27.37 -12.28 2.34
CA PRO A 115 -27.64 -11.82 3.71
C PRO A 115 -26.37 -11.80 4.59
N VAL A 116 -26.15 -10.72 5.34
CA VAL A 116 -24.99 -10.53 6.22
C VAL A 116 -25.45 -10.32 7.67
N PHE A 117 -24.79 -10.98 8.62
CA PHE A 117 -25.15 -11.00 10.03
C PHE A 117 -23.95 -10.69 10.92
N LEU A 118 -24.18 -9.91 11.99
CA LEU A 118 -23.18 -9.59 13.01
C LEU A 118 -23.06 -10.73 14.03
N ASP A 119 -21.85 -11.19 14.34
CA ASP A 119 -21.56 -12.21 15.36
C ASP A 119 -20.66 -11.65 16.48
N HIS A 120 -21.10 -10.56 17.12
CA HIS A 120 -20.30 -9.86 18.14
C HIS A 120 -19.98 -10.68 19.39
N LYS A 121 -20.78 -11.72 19.68
CA LYS A 121 -20.54 -12.68 20.78
C LYS A 121 -19.84 -13.95 20.33
N LEU A 122 -19.45 -14.03 19.05
CA LEU A 122 -18.80 -15.20 18.44
C LEU A 122 -19.61 -16.50 18.55
N ALA A 123 -20.93 -16.44 18.75
CA ALA A 123 -21.75 -17.60 19.00
C ALA A 123 -21.83 -18.52 17.77
N THR A 124 -21.88 -17.93 16.57
CA THR A 124 -21.87 -18.71 15.32
C THR A 124 -20.46 -19.22 15.03
N ALA A 125 -19.45 -18.37 15.24
CA ALA A 125 -18.06 -18.74 15.10
C ALA A 125 -17.67 -19.90 16.04
N ASP A 126 -18.17 -19.91 17.28
CA ASP A 126 -17.97 -20.99 18.26
C ASP A 126 -18.66 -22.28 17.81
N ALA A 127 -19.92 -22.21 17.37
CA ALA A 127 -20.69 -23.37 16.94
C ALA A 127 -20.06 -24.09 15.75
N LEU A 128 -19.48 -23.34 14.81
CA LEU A 128 -18.78 -23.88 13.64
C LEU A 128 -17.26 -24.02 13.85
N GLN A 129 -16.75 -23.63 15.03
CA GLN A 129 -15.33 -23.57 15.34
C GLN A 129 -14.51 -22.76 14.32
N ALA A 130 -15.11 -21.72 13.73
CA ALA A 130 -14.44 -20.83 12.78
C ALA A 130 -13.25 -20.13 13.44
N GLY A 131 -12.16 -20.05 12.71
CA GLY A 131 -10.90 -19.46 13.15
C GLY A 131 -10.42 -18.30 12.27
N HIS A 132 -10.93 -18.16 11.05
CA HIS A 132 -10.42 -17.16 10.09
C HIS A 132 -11.52 -16.40 9.35
N THR A 133 -11.13 -15.26 8.76
CA THR A 133 -11.91 -14.51 7.77
C THR A 133 -11.00 -14.22 6.55
N PRO A 134 -11.32 -14.69 5.34
CA PRO A 134 -12.48 -15.48 4.99
C PRO A 134 -12.32 -16.97 5.38
N GLU A 135 -13.41 -17.58 5.83
CA GLU A 135 -13.54 -19.04 6.01
C GLU A 135 -14.98 -19.44 5.69
N VAL A 136 -15.18 -20.51 4.95
CA VAL A 136 -16.50 -20.98 4.52
C VAL A 136 -16.82 -22.38 4.99
N PHE A 137 -18.10 -22.60 5.28
CA PHE A 137 -18.64 -23.90 5.67
C PHE A 137 -19.81 -24.24 4.74
N VAL A 138 -19.83 -25.44 4.16
CA VAL A 138 -21.01 -25.97 3.44
C VAL A 138 -21.71 -26.96 4.35
N LEU A 139 -22.93 -26.64 4.76
CA LEU A 139 -23.81 -27.53 5.50
C LEU A 139 -24.85 -28.10 4.52
N ASP A 140 -25.16 -29.38 4.62
CA ASP A 140 -26.24 -29.98 3.84
C ASP A 140 -27.64 -29.72 4.44
N ALA A 141 -28.67 -30.33 3.87
CA ALA A 141 -30.06 -30.23 4.32
C ALA A 141 -30.27 -30.71 5.77
N ASP A 142 -29.44 -31.64 6.26
CA ASP A 142 -29.47 -32.18 7.61
C ASP A 142 -28.64 -31.34 8.60
N ARG A 143 -28.11 -30.19 8.13
CA ARG A 143 -27.26 -29.27 8.91
C ARG A 143 -25.93 -29.88 9.32
N ILE A 144 -25.47 -30.87 8.57
CA ILE A 144 -24.18 -31.51 8.77
C ILE A 144 -23.16 -30.77 7.92
N VAL A 145 -22.04 -30.37 8.52
CA VAL A 145 -20.92 -29.75 7.79
C VAL A 145 -20.34 -30.80 6.85
N ARG A 146 -20.31 -30.50 5.55
CA ARG A 146 -19.69 -31.33 4.50
C ARG A 146 -18.38 -30.76 4.01
N TYR A 147 -18.20 -29.45 4.16
CA TYR A 147 -16.97 -28.75 3.79
C TYR A 147 -16.67 -27.63 4.78
N ARG A 148 -15.39 -27.44 5.06
CA ARG A 148 -14.83 -26.31 5.80
C ARG A 148 -13.54 -25.89 5.12
N GLY A 149 -13.36 -24.60 4.86
CA GLY A 149 -12.06 -24.12 4.38
C GLY A 149 -12.10 -22.82 3.60
N ARG A 150 -11.19 -22.69 2.63
CA ARG A 150 -11.09 -21.52 1.76
C ARG A 150 -12.17 -21.52 0.67
N ILE A 151 -12.37 -20.37 0.03
CA ILE A 151 -13.26 -20.24 -1.14
C ILE A 151 -12.56 -20.80 -2.38
N ASP A 152 -11.34 -20.36 -2.63
CA ASP A 152 -10.49 -20.72 -3.76
C ASP A 152 -9.00 -20.52 -3.39
N ASP A 153 -8.08 -20.71 -4.34
CA ASP A 153 -6.65 -20.46 -4.16
C ASP A 153 -6.17 -19.06 -4.56
N LYS A 154 -7.03 -18.03 -4.60
CA LYS A 154 -6.60 -16.65 -4.91
C LYS A 154 -5.52 -16.16 -3.96
N TYR A 155 -5.49 -16.59 -2.70
CA TYR A 155 -4.42 -16.25 -1.76
C TYR A 155 -3.64 -17.49 -1.35
N GLY A 156 -2.33 -17.48 -1.58
CA GLY A 156 -1.41 -18.48 -1.05
C GLY A 156 -0.91 -18.14 0.37
N LYS A 157 -0.91 -16.86 0.74
CA LYS A 157 -0.63 -16.35 2.09
C LYS A 157 -1.46 -15.08 2.35
N ARG A 158 -1.69 -14.73 3.63
CA ARG A 158 -2.43 -13.51 4.02
C ARG A 158 -1.79 -12.29 3.33
N LEU A 159 -2.61 -11.44 2.70
CA LEU A 159 -2.21 -10.26 1.93
C LEU A 159 -1.34 -10.51 0.68
N LYS A 160 -1.14 -11.77 0.25
CA LYS A 160 -0.31 -12.13 -0.91
C LYS A 160 -1.15 -12.94 -1.92
N PRO A 161 -1.81 -12.27 -2.90
CA PRO A 161 -2.60 -12.96 -3.90
C PRO A 161 -1.72 -13.72 -4.89
N ASN A 162 -2.19 -14.86 -5.36
CA ASN A 162 -1.64 -15.60 -6.49
C ASN A 162 -2.03 -14.89 -7.80
N ALA A 163 -1.17 -15.02 -8.81
CA ALA A 163 -1.39 -14.38 -10.11
C ALA A 163 -2.65 -14.90 -10.82
N GLN A 164 -3.02 -16.15 -10.57
CA GLN A 164 -4.21 -16.80 -11.12
C GLN A 164 -4.88 -17.69 -10.08
N VAL A 165 -6.20 -17.79 -10.17
CA VAL A 165 -6.99 -18.77 -9.42
C VAL A 165 -7.05 -20.04 -10.26
N THR A 166 -6.63 -21.17 -9.69
CA THR A 166 -6.59 -22.48 -10.34
C THR A 166 -7.42 -23.54 -9.64
N LYS A 167 -7.86 -23.27 -8.40
CA LYS A 167 -8.69 -24.17 -7.60
C LYS A 167 -9.90 -23.43 -7.04
N HIS A 168 -11.09 -23.98 -7.24
CA HIS A 168 -12.36 -23.41 -6.75
C HIS A 168 -13.01 -24.35 -5.72
N ASP A 169 -12.38 -24.48 -4.55
CA ASP A 169 -12.72 -25.51 -3.56
C ASP A 169 -14.17 -25.41 -3.05
N LEU A 170 -14.68 -24.20 -2.81
CA LEU A 170 -16.08 -24.01 -2.38
C LEU A 170 -17.08 -24.45 -3.45
N VAL A 171 -16.82 -24.11 -4.72
CA VAL A 171 -17.71 -24.48 -5.84
C VAL A 171 -17.75 -26.00 -5.99
N ALA A 172 -16.58 -26.65 -5.97
CA ALA A 172 -16.48 -28.11 -6.03
C ALA A 172 -17.25 -28.79 -4.88
N ALA A 173 -17.10 -28.28 -3.65
CA ALA A 173 -17.82 -28.82 -2.49
C ALA A 173 -19.34 -28.65 -2.61
N ILE A 174 -19.82 -27.50 -3.09
CA ILE A 174 -21.26 -27.27 -3.32
C ILE A 174 -21.80 -28.25 -4.37
N ASP A 175 -21.10 -28.42 -5.49
CA ASP A 175 -21.52 -29.34 -6.56
C ASP A 175 -21.60 -30.79 -6.07
N GLU A 176 -20.62 -31.24 -5.28
CA GLU A 176 -20.60 -32.58 -4.70
C GLU A 176 -21.76 -32.81 -3.72
N VAL A 177 -22.04 -31.84 -2.85
CA VAL A 177 -23.19 -31.89 -1.93
C VAL A 177 -24.51 -31.93 -2.70
N LEU A 178 -24.68 -31.09 -3.72
CA LEU A 178 -25.89 -31.07 -4.55
C LEU A 178 -26.08 -32.37 -5.34
N ALA A 179 -24.99 -33.04 -5.72
CA ALA A 179 -25.00 -34.34 -6.37
C ALA A 179 -25.20 -35.52 -5.39
N GLY A 180 -25.30 -35.27 -4.08
CA GLY A 180 -25.39 -36.31 -3.05
C GLY A 180 -24.11 -37.15 -2.91
N LYS A 181 -22.97 -36.61 -3.36
CA LYS A 181 -21.67 -37.27 -3.27
C LYS A 181 -20.92 -36.83 -2.01
N PRO A 182 -20.07 -37.70 -1.43
CA PRO A 182 -19.09 -37.26 -0.44
C PRO A 182 -18.21 -36.14 -1.01
N VAL A 183 -17.91 -35.12 -0.20
CA VAL A 183 -17.02 -34.04 -0.61
C VAL A 183 -15.59 -34.57 -0.67
N THR A 184 -14.91 -34.40 -1.81
CA THR A 184 -13.59 -35.00 -2.06
C THR A 184 -12.51 -34.38 -1.16
N ALA A 185 -12.58 -33.06 -0.95
CA ALA A 185 -11.69 -32.31 -0.08
C ALA A 185 -12.51 -31.60 1.02
N PRO A 186 -12.96 -32.32 2.06
CA PRO A 186 -13.89 -31.77 3.05
C PRO A 186 -13.25 -30.71 3.96
N LEU A 187 -11.92 -30.61 3.98
CA LEU A 187 -11.15 -29.61 4.70
C LEU A 187 -10.06 -29.02 3.80
N THR A 188 -9.98 -27.70 3.72
CA THR A 188 -8.88 -26.98 3.06
C THR A 188 -8.30 -25.90 3.96
N GLU A 189 -7.01 -25.58 3.76
CA GLU A 189 -6.32 -24.54 4.54
C GLU A 189 -6.88 -23.15 4.20
N CYS A 190 -7.28 -22.40 5.23
CA CYS A 190 -7.78 -21.05 5.07
C CYS A 190 -6.63 -20.04 5.03
N VAL A 191 -6.75 -19.04 4.17
CA VAL A 191 -5.81 -17.93 4.09
C VAL A 191 -6.57 -16.64 4.39
N GLY A 192 -6.34 -16.04 5.55
CA GLY A 192 -7.14 -14.91 6.01
C GLY A 192 -6.68 -14.31 7.35
N CYS A 193 -7.49 -13.40 7.88
CA CYS A 193 -7.33 -12.77 9.18
C CYS A 193 -7.94 -13.65 10.28
N GLU A 194 -7.20 -13.88 11.37
CA GLU A 194 -7.70 -14.67 12.51
C GLU A 194 -8.92 -14.01 13.16
N ILE A 195 -9.90 -14.81 13.56
CA ILE A 195 -11.04 -14.35 14.36
C ILE A 195 -10.55 -14.17 15.79
N TYR A 196 -10.48 -12.92 16.24
CA TYR A 196 -10.06 -12.60 17.60
C TYR A 196 -11.04 -13.18 18.63
N ARG A 197 -10.55 -14.09 19.47
CA ARG A 197 -11.26 -14.64 20.62
C ARG A 197 -10.61 -14.10 21.88
N PRO A 198 -11.28 -13.27 22.68
CA PRO A 198 -10.69 -12.75 23.91
C PRO A 198 -10.33 -13.92 24.84
N LYS A 199 -9.05 -14.26 24.89
CA LYS A 199 -8.48 -15.02 25.99
C LYS A 199 -7.96 -13.97 26.96
N HIS A 200 -8.70 -13.71 28.04
CA HIS A 200 -8.16 -12.92 29.14
C HIS A 200 -7.03 -13.74 29.79
N VAL A 201 -5.83 -13.65 29.21
CA VAL A 201 -4.61 -14.05 29.90
C VAL A 201 -4.00 -12.75 30.39
N MET A 202 -4.42 -12.35 31.59
CA MET A 202 -3.64 -11.40 32.38
C MET A 202 -2.33 -12.12 32.72
N ASN A 203 -1.33 -11.99 31.85
CA ASN A 203 -0.01 -12.46 32.19
C ASN A 203 0.63 -11.40 33.09
N GLU A 204 0.44 -11.54 34.40
CA GLU A 204 1.00 -10.63 35.41
C GLU A 204 2.54 -10.58 35.36
N ASN A 205 3.18 -11.59 34.74
CA ASN A 205 4.62 -11.64 34.51
C ASN A 205 5.05 -11.09 33.14
N ALA A 206 4.13 -10.54 32.33
CA ALA A 206 4.48 -9.96 31.04
C ALA A 206 5.31 -8.69 31.21
N THR A 207 6.50 -8.67 30.61
CA THR A 207 7.41 -7.52 30.66
C THR A 207 7.06 -6.42 29.66
N VAL A 208 6.20 -6.71 28.67
CA VAL A 208 5.73 -5.79 27.62
C VAL A 208 4.23 -5.93 27.51
N THR A 209 3.49 -4.82 27.53
CA THR A 209 2.02 -4.79 27.44
C THR A 209 1.52 -3.78 26.41
N PHE A 210 0.29 -3.96 25.94
CA PHE A 210 -0.27 -3.08 24.91
C PHE A 210 -0.35 -1.63 25.37
N HIS A 211 -1.02 -1.36 26.50
CA HIS A 211 -1.28 0.01 26.95
C HIS A 211 -0.01 0.78 27.29
N LYS A 212 0.93 0.14 27.99
CA LYS A 212 2.16 0.79 28.45
C LYS A 212 3.21 0.94 27.35
N ASP A 213 3.44 -0.11 26.57
CA ASP A 213 4.66 -0.22 25.74
C ASP A 213 4.36 -0.16 24.23
N VAL A 214 3.26 -0.76 23.77
CA VAL A 214 2.93 -0.85 22.32
C VAL A 214 2.14 0.36 21.83
N LEU A 215 1.14 0.80 22.56
CA LEU A 215 0.26 1.89 22.17
C LEU A 215 1.02 3.21 21.88
N PRO A 216 2.05 3.61 22.65
CA PRO A 216 2.89 4.76 22.28
C PRO A 216 3.58 4.60 20.91
N ILE A 217 4.07 3.40 20.59
CA ILE A 217 4.69 3.10 19.30
C ILE A 217 3.65 3.23 18.19
N LEU A 218 2.47 2.62 18.36
CA LEU A 218 1.41 2.71 17.36
C LEU A 218 0.94 4.16 17.13
N GLN A 219 0.77 4.96 18.19
CA GLN A 219 0.41 6.39 18.09
C GLN A 219 1.42 7.21 17.28
N ASN A 220 2.72 6.89 17.44
CA ASN A 220 3.80 7.64 16.81
C ASN A 220 4.15 7.16 15.40
N ARG A 221 4.00 5.87 15.12
CA ARG A 221 4.46 5.23 13.88
C ARG A 221 3.33 4.83 12.92
N CYS A 222 2.16 4.48 13.44
CA CYS A 222 1.15 3.76 12.66
C CYS A 222 -0.18 4.52 12.53
N GLN A 223 -0.66 5.14 13.61
CA GLN A 223 -2.02 5.72 13.67
C GLN A 223 -2.21 6.96 12.80
N GLU A 224 -1.13 7.50 12.22
CA GLU A 224 -1.26 8.54 11.20
C GLU A 224 -2.06 8.05 10.00
N CYS A 225 -1.72 6.85 9.51
CA CYS A 225 -2.37 6.21 8.38
C CYS A 225 -3.41 5.17 8.81
N HIS A 226 -3.15 4.42 9.90
CA HIS A 226 -4.02 3.35 10.39
C HIS A 226 -5.10 3.86 11.34
N ARG A 227 -5.96 4.74 10.83
CA ARG A 227 -7.16 5.24 11.51
C ARG A 227 -8.30 5.48 10.51
N PRO A 228 -9.57 5.54 10.96
CA PRO A 228 -10.70 5.74 10.06
C PRO A 228 -10.54 6.99 9.19
N GLY A 229 -10.82 6.84 7.89
CA GLY A 229 -10.78 7.93 6.90
C GLY A 229 -9.40 8.21 6.31
N GLU A 230 -8.35 7.49 6.73
CA GLU A 230 -6.99 7.67 6.21
C GLU A 230 -6.54 6.50 5.33
N ALA A 231 -5.32 6.57 4.78
CA ALA A 231 -4.81 5.62 3.79
C ALA A 231 -4.66 4.17 4.27
N GLY A 232 -4.59 3.93 5.57
CA GLY A 232 -4.45 2.59 6.13
C GLY A 232 -5.73 1.77 5.93
N PRO A 233 -5.64 0.51 5.45
CA PRO A 233 -6.82 -0.30 5.14
C PRO A 233 -7.59 -0.79 6.38
N PHE A 234 -6.99 -0.65 7.56
CA PHE A 234 -7.56 -0.99 8.86
C PHE A 234 -7.04 -0.04 9.94
N SER A 235 -7.78 0.02 11.06
CA SER A 235 -7.48 0.88 12.21
C SER A 235 -6.55 0.17 13.21
N LEU A 236 -5.71 0.95 13.90
CA LEU A 236 -4.81 0.50 14.99
C LEU A 236 -4.95 1.39 16.24
N LEU A 237 -6.16 1.91 16.48
CA LEU A 237 -6.45 2.84 17.58
C LEU A 237 -6.66 2.13 18.93
N THR A 238 -7.10 0.87 18.93
CA THR A 238 -7.45 0.11 20.14
C THR A 238 -6.69 -1.21 20.24
N TYR A 239 -6.66 -1.82 21.43
CA TYR A 239 -6.04 -3.14 21.64
C TYR A 239 -6.65 -4.21 20.73
N LYS A 240 -7.99 -4.34 20.73
CA LYS A 240 -8.71 -5.32 19.89
C LYS A 240 -8.41 -5.16 18.40
N GLN A 241 -8.25 -3.93 17.95
CA GLN A 241 -7.80 -3.64 16.59
C GLN A 241 -6.36 -4.11 16.37
N ALA A 242 -5.42 -3.72 17.24
CA ALA A 242 -4.01 -4.07 17.09
C ALA A 242 -3.74 -5.58 17.17
N VAL A 243 -4.38 -6.30 18.11
CA VAL A 243 -4.17 -7.75 18.30
C VAL A 243 -4.61 -8.57 17.09
N THR A 244 -5.65 -8.13 16.36
CA THR A 244 -6.11 -8.76 15.10
C THR A 244 -5.03 -8.73 14.00
N TRP A 245 -4.10 -7.79 14.09
CA TRP A 245 -2.99 -7.58 13.16
C TRP A 245 -1.62 -7.81 13.80
N ALA A 246 -1.55 -8.40 14.99
CA ALA A 246 -0.31 -8.55 15.75
C ALA A 246 0.80 -9.26 14.96
N ALA A 247 0.47 -10.40 14.33
CA ALA A 247 1.41 -11.14 13.50
C ALA A 247 1.91 -10.32 12.30
N ASP A 248 1.02 -9.58 11.62
CA ASP A 248 1.39 -8.71 10.50
C ASP A 248 2.21 -7.50 10.98
N ILE A 249 1.86 -6.88 12.12
CA ILE A 249 2.64 -5.81 12.74
C ILE A 249 4.06 -6.31 12.99
N LYS A 250 4.22 -7.49 13.59
CA LYS A 250 5.53 -8.10 13.81
C LYS A 250 6.26 -8.35 12.48
N GLU A 251 5.66 -9.08 11.53
CA GLU A 251 6.30 -9.41 10.24
C GLU A 251 6.72 -8.13 9.50
N TYR A 252 5.82 -7.16 9.36
CA TYR A 252 6.08 -5.97 8.54
C TYR A 252 7.07 -5.02 9.20
N THR A 253 7.08 -4.90 10.52
CA THR A 253 8.07 -4.06 11.23
C THR A 253 9.44 -4.73 11.29
N GLN A 254 9.52 -6.04 11.56
CA GLN A 254 10.78 -6.79 11.53
C GLN A 254 11.44 -6.78 10.13
N ASN A 255 10.63 -6.86 9.07
CA ASN A 255 11.11 -6.75 7.69
C ASN A 255 11.20 -5.30 7.20
N ARG A 256 11.03 -4.29 8.08
CA ARG A 256 11.11 -2.85 7.76
C ARG A 256 10.24 -2.40 6.58
N LYS A 257 9.14 -3.12 6.32
CA LYS A 257 8.12 -2.74 5.34
C LYS A 257 7.22 -1.62 5.87
N MET A 258 7.07 -1.54 7.20
CA MET A 258 6.28 -0.53 7.89
C MET A 258 7.06 0.10 9.05
N PRO A 259 6.91 1.42 9.28
CA PRO A 259 6.25 2.39 8.39
C PRO A 259 7.00 2.48 7.05
N PRO A 260 6.32 2.88 5.96
CA PRO A 260 6.95 2.94 4.66
C PRO A 260 8.07 3.99 4.65
N TRP A 261 9.30 3.51 4.42
CA TRP A 261 10.49 4.36 4.25
C TRP A 261 11.60 3.53 3.58
N LYS A 262 11.91 3.83 2.32
CA LYS A 262 12.82 2.97 1.52
C LYS A 262 14.27 3.44 1.54
N ALA A 263 14.55 4.67 1.97
CA ALA A 263 15.92 5.13 2.16
C ALA A 263 16.59 4.39 3.33
N THR A 264 17.59 3.58 2.97
CA THR A 264 18.43 2.78 3.87
C THR A 264 19.74 3.48 4.23
N GLY A 265 20.15 4.49 3.44
CA GLY A 265 21.36 5.27 3.67
C GLY A 265 21.39 6.57 2.89
N GLY A 266 22.46 7.36 3.05
CA GLY A 266 22.61 8.68 2.46
C GLY A 266 22.67 9.79 3.51
N LEU A 267 22.24 10.98 3.11
CA LEU A 267 22.16 12.16 3.96
C LEU A 267 21.01 12.06 4.99
N LYS A 268 20.93 13.02 5.90
CA LYS A 268 19.85 13.11 6.89
C LYS A 268 18.60 13.71 6.26
N PHE A 269 17.47 13.03 6.43
CA PHE A 269 16.19 13.45 5.86
C PHE A 269 15.21 13.90 6.93
N GLN A 270 14.37 14.88 6.56
CA GLN A 270 13.22 15.29 7.36
C GLN A 270 12.20 14.17 7.40
N HIS A 271 11.46 14.09 8.51
CA HIS A 271 10.38 13.11 8.69
C HIS A 271 10.81 11.65 8.51
N ASP A 272 12.06 11.31 8.85
CA ASP A 272 12.54 9.93 8.81
C ASP A 272 11.62 9.00 9.60
N ARG A 273 10.92 8.12 8.87
CA ARG A 273 9.93 7.19 9.43
C ARG A 273 10.53 5.85 9.85
N ARG A 274 11.86 5.66 9.73
CA ARG A 274 12.51 4.42 10.15
C ARG A 274 12.23 4.14 11.61
N MET A 275 11.82 2.90 11.88
CA MET A 275 11.59 2.44 13.23
C MET A 275 12.91 1.98 13.87
N PRO A 276 13.25 2.47 15.08
CA PRO A 276 14.38 1.98 15.85
C PRO A 276 14.22 0.51 16.23
N ASP A 277 15.34 -0.23 16.33
CA ASP A 277 15.33 -1.67 16.64
C ASP A 277 14.65 -1.98 17.98
N ALA A 278 14.82 -1.11 18.98
CA ALA A 278 14.16 -1.26 20.28
C ALA A 278 12.62 -1.18 20.20
N GLU A 279 12.07 -0.35 19.31
CA GLU A 279 10.61 -0.28 19.08
C GLU A 279 10.14 -1.54 18.35
N ILE A 280 10.88 -2.01 17.34
CA ILE A 280 10.60 -3.27 16.62
C ILE A 280 10.61 -4.46 17.58
N ASP A 281 11.63 -4.54 18.44
CA ASP A 281 11.76 -5.60 19.45
C ASP A 281 10.64 -5.56 20.48
N THR A 282 10.16 -4.37 20.84
CA THR A 282 9.01 -4.21 21.76
C THR A 282 7.75 -4.79 21.14
N LEU A 283 7.48 -4.48 19.87
CA LEU A 283 6.35 -5.06 19.14
C LEU A 283 6.50 -6.58 19.03
N ALA A 284 7.68 -7.08 18.66
CA ALA A 284 7.93 -8.52 18.57
C ALA A 284 7.73 -9.25 19.90
N LYS A 285 8.28 -8.72 21.00
CA LYS A 285 8.12 -9.29 22.35
C LYS A 285 6.66 -9.29 22.82
N TRP A 286 5.90 -8.25 22.51
CA TRP A 286 4.48 -8.22 22.82
C TRP A 286 3.74 -9.35 22.11
N VAL A 287 4.00 -9.55 20.82
CA VAL A 287 3.38 -10.61 20.02
C VAL A 287 3.82 -12.00 20.51
N ASP A 288 5.12 -12.21 20.73
CA ASP A 288 5.68 -13.49 21.22
C ASP A 288 5.24 -13.81 22.65
N GLY A 289 4.96 -12.79 23.45
CA GLY A 289 4.39 -12.90 24.80
C GLY A 289 2.89 -13.18 24.84
N GLY A 290 2.23 -13.38 23.69
CA GLY A 290 0.79 -13.66 23.62
C GLY A 290 -0.08 -12.40 23.67
N THR A 291 0.46 -11.25 23.28
CA THR A 291 -0.24 -9.95 23.15
C THR A 291 -0.95 -9.46 24.42
N PRO A 292 -0.32 -9.42 25.60
CA PRO A 292 -0.96 -8.96 26.83
C PRO A 292 -1.45 -7.50 26.71
N GLU A 293 -2.70 -7.23 27.12
CA GLU A 293 -3.32 -5.90 27.02
C GLU A 293 -2.71 -4.90 28.03
N GLY A 294 -2.47 -5.34 29.27
CA GLY A 294 -1.99 -4.50 30.36
C GLY A 294 -3.07 -3.64 31.01
N ASP A 295 -2.69 -2.77 31.95
CA ASP A 295 -3.62 -1.87 32.63
C ASP A 295 -3.95 -0.65 31.74
N PRO A 296 -5.23 -0.42 31.37
CA PRO A 296 -5.63 0.77 30.62
C PRO A 296 -5.22 2.11 31.25
N LYS A 297 -5.00 2.17 32.57
CA LYS A 297 -4.51 3.37 33.25
C LYS A 297 -3.06 3.73 32.91
N GLN A 298 -2.30 2.79 32.37
CA GLN A 298 -0.93 3.03 31.89
C GLN A 298 -0.87 3.50 30.44
N ALA A 299 -2.03 3.61 29.76
CA ALA A 299 -2.11 4.09 28.39
C ALA A 299 -1.69 5.57 28.30
N PRO A 300 -0.91 5.96 27.27
CA PRO A 300 -0.75 7.37 26.95
C PRO A 300 -2.09 8.00 26.59
N ALA A 301 -2.20 9.32 26.75
CA ALA A 301 -3.36 10.06 26.25
C ALA A 301 -3.57 9.79 24.76
N ALA A 302 -4.83 9.68 24.33
CA ALA A 302 -5.15 9.47 22.93
C ALA A 302 -4.65 10.65 22.09
N LYS A 303 -3.98 10.36 20.96
CA LYS A 303 -3.49 11.38 20.04
C LYS A 303 -4.67 12.15 19.43
N THR A 304 -4.58 13.47 19.44
CA THR A 304 -5.52 14.34 18.72
C THR A 304 -5.02 14.55 17.29
N PHE A 305 -5.88 14.27 16.31
CA PHE A 305 -5.59 14.48 14.90
C PHE A 305 -6.22 15.79 14.42
N THR A 306 -5.43 16.63 13.76
CA THR A 306 -5.93 17.87 13.15
C THR A 306 -6.96 17.53 12.08
N LYS A 307 -8.13 18.15 12.16
CA LYS A 307 -9.14 18.08 11.11
C LYS A 307 -8.91 19.23 10.13
N GLY A 308 -8.99 18.95 8.83
CA GLY A 308 -8.80 19.96 7.79
C GLY A 308 -7.34 20.09 7.38
N TRP A 309 -6.88 21.34 7.22
CA TRP A 309 -5.52 21.68 6.78
C TRP A 309 -4.55 21.72 7.97
N THR A 310 -3.50 20.92 7.90
CA THR A 310 -2.52 20.77 8.99
C THR A 310 -1.51 21.91 9.06
N LEU A 311 -1.29 22.63 7.95
CA LEU A 311 -0.35 23.75 7.88
C LEU A 311 -0.98 25.12 8.21
N GLY A 312 -2.28 25.17 8.55
CA GLY A 312 -3.08 26.39 8.71
C GLY A 312 -4.09 26.53 7.57
N GLU A 313 -4.79 27.67 7.47
CA GLU A 313 -5.67 27.93 6.32
C GLU A 313 -4.83 28.28 5.07
N PRO A 314 -5.04 27.61 3.92
CA PRO A 314 -4.34 27.95 2.68
C PRO A 314 -4.79 29.29 2.10
N ASP A 315 -3.88 29.99 1.42
CA ASP A 315 -4.20 31.22 0.69
C ASP A 315 -5.04 30.94 -0.57
N LEU A 316 -4.88 29.75 -1.15
CA LEU A 316 -5.68 29.29 -2.28
C LEU A 316 -5.96 27.79 -2.14
N VAL A 317 -7.24 27.42 -2.18
CA VAL A 317 -7.68 26.02 -2.24
C VAL A 317 -8.18 25.71 -3.64
N LEU A 318 -7.59 24.69 -4.26
CA LEU A 318 -8.00 24.18 -5.56
C LEU A 318 -8.53 22.76 -5.38
N THR A 319 -9.78 22.54 -5.79
CA THR A 319 -10.46 21.25 -5.67
C THR A 319 -10.89 20.79 -7.04
N VAL A 320 -10.82 19.48 -7.29
CA VAL A 320 -11.42 18.89 -8.50
C VAL A 320 -12.89 19.28 -8.59
N GLU A 321 -13.30 19.78 -9.76
CA GLU A 321 -14.60 20.42 -9.97
C GLU A 321 -15.81 19.49 -9.76
N ASP A 322 -15.66 18.21 -10.09
CA ASP A 322 -16.70 17.19 -9.98
C ASP A 322 -16.12 15.84 -9.52
N ASP A 323 -16.98 14.87 -9.22
CA ASP A 323 -16.55 13.52 -8.81
C ASP A 323 -15.77 12.86 -9.95
N PHE A 324 -14.52 12.47 -9.69
CA PHE A 324 -13.90 11.40 -10.46
C PHE A 324 -14.38 10.06 -9.91
N HIS A 325 -14.94 9.23 -10.78
CA HIS A 325 -15.41 7.89 -10.47
C HIS A 325 -14.30 6.89 -10.79
N LEU A 326 -13.95 6.05 -9.81
CA LEU A 326 -12.98 4.97 -9.95
C LEU A 326 -13.71 3.63 -9.84
N GLY A 327 -13.46 2.75 -10.80
CA GLY A 327 -13.97 1.38 -10.81
C GLY A 327 -13.43 0.53 -9.65
N ALA A 328 -14.20 -0.48 -9.26
CA ALA A 328 -13.87 -1.35 -8.13
C ALA A 328 -12.60 -2.20 -8.34
N ARG A 329 -12.32 -2.57 -9.60
CA ARG A 329 -11.31 -3.54 -10.02
C ARG A 329 -10.68 -3.10 -11.35
N GLY A 330 -9.48 -3.59 -11.64
CA GLY A 330 -8.69 -3.19 -12.81
C GLY A 330 -7.23 -2.88 -12.44
N ALA A 331 -6.43 -2.53 -13.44
CA ALA A 331 -5.09 -1.97 -13.23
C ALA A 331 -5.19 -0.58 -12.59
N ASP A 332 -4.12 -0.11 -11.92
CA ASP A 332 -4.08 1.24 -11.34
C ASP A 332 -4.38 2.34 -12.38
N HIS A 333 -4.94 3.46 -11.93
CA HIS A 333 -5.36 4.56 -12.82
C HIS A 333 -4.59 5.84 -12.51
N PHE A 334 -4.21 6.59 -13.55
CA PHE A 334 -3.48 7.84 -13.41
C PHE A 334 -4.25 8.97 -14.08
N ARG A 335 -4.74 9.92 -13.28
CA ARG A 335 -5.62 11.00 -13.76
C ARG A 335 -4.99 12.36 -13.52
N CYS A 336 -4.88 13.18 -14.56
CA CYS A 336 -4.50 14.58 -14.46
C CYS A 336 -5.73 15.46 -14.34
N PHE A 337 -5.88 16.15 -13.22
CA PHE A 337 -6.91 17.18 -13.01
C PHE A 337 -6.34 18.57 -13.30
N VAL A 338 -7.05 19.35 -14.10
CA VAL A 338 -6.66 20.73 -14.45
C VAL A 338 -7.44 21.70 -13.57
N LEU A 339 -6.73 22.42 -12.71
CA LEU A 339 -7.30 23.26 -11.66
C LEU A 339 -6.93 24.74 -11.91
N PRO A 340 -7.86 25.56 -12.41
CA PRO A 340 -7.58 26.97 -12.67
C PRO A 340 -7.27 27.75 -11.40
N THR A 341 -6.12 28.42 -11.38
CA THR A 341 -5.69 29.17 -10.19
C THR A 341 -6.40 30.51 -10.03
N GLY A 342 -6.85 31.11 -11.14
CA GLY A 342 -7.42 32.47 -11.14
C GLY A 342 -6.42 33.57 -10.78
N LEU A 343 -5.11 33.27 -10.70
CA LEU A 343 -4.10 34.23 -10.31
C LEU A 343 -3.98 35.38 -11.30
N THR A 344 -4.05 36.61 -10.80
CA THR A 344 -3.85 37.84 -11.57
C THR A 344 -2.40 38.33 -11.59
N GLU A 345 -1.58 37.81 -10.68
CA GLU A 345 -0.15 38.12 -10.54
C GLU A 345 0.65 36.85 -10.24
N ASP A 346 1.96 36.91 -10.50
CA ASP A 346 2.86 35.79 -10.24
C ASP A 346 3.01 35.59 -8.73
N LYS A 347 3.01 34.32 -8.29
CA LYS A 347 3.16 33.95 -6.87
C LYS A 347 4.35 33.04 -6.65
N PHE A 348 4.80 33.00 -5.41
CA PHE A 348 5.73 31.99 -4.92
C PHE A 348 5.01 31.14 -3.88
N VAL A 349 4.87 29.84 -4.17
CA VAL A 349 4.33 28.84 -3.26
C VAL A 349 5.43 28.44 -2.29
N VAL A 350 5.23 28.70 -0.99
CA VAL A 350 6.17 28.37 0.10
C VAL A 350 5.70 27.18 0.92
N ALA A 351 4.46 26.75 0.74
CA ALA A 351 3.98 25.48 1.23
C ALA A 351 2.83 24.98 0.36
N TYR A 352 2.62 23.67 0.36
CA TYR A 352 1.39 23.07 -0.14
C TYR A 352 0.96 21.91 0.73
N GLU A 353 -0.32 21.61 0.70
CA GLU A 353 -0.90 20.45 1.34
C GLU A 353 -1.89 19.82 0.37
N VAL A 354 -1.81 18.51 0.18
CA VAL A 354 -2.76 17.74 -0.63
C VAL A 354 -3.71 17.03 0.32
N ARG A 355 -5.01 17.12 0.03
CA ARG A 355 -6.06 16.43 0.76
C ARG A 355 -6.78 15.50 -0.20
N PRO A 356 -6.46 14.20 -0.19
CA PRO A 356 -7.18 13.22 -0.98
C PRO A 356 -8.68 13.26 -0.64
N GLY A 357 -9.54 13.21 -1.66
CA GLY A 357 -10.98 13.10 -1.45
C GLY A 357 -11.35 11.75 -0.86
N THR A 358 -10.69 10.70 -1.35
CA THR A 358 -10.78 9.33 -0.83
C THR A 358 -9.37 8.78 -0.56
N PRO A 359 -8.80 9.04 0.63
CA PRO A 359 -7.44 8.62 1.00
C PRO A 359 -7.16 7.12 0.85
N ALA A 360 -8.21 6.28 0.91
CA ALA A 360 -8.10 4.83 0.79
C ALA A 360 -7.85 4.32 -0.64
N VAL A 361 -7.84 5.18 -1.66
CA VAL A 361 -7.49 4.82 -3.05
C VAL A 361 -6.41 5.72 -3.67
N VAL A 362 -6.11 6.88 -3.08
CA VAL A 362 -5.07 7.76 -3.60
C VAL A 362 -3.69 7.28 -3.15
N HIS A 363 -2.93 6.76 -4.09
CA HIS A 363 -1.61 6.18 -3.86
C HIS A 363 -0.51 7.24 -3.80
N HIS A 364 -0.54 8.22 -4.71
CA HIS A 364 0.27 9.44 -4.64
C HIS A 364 -0.29 10.51 -5.57
N VAL A 365 0.20 11.74 -5.39
CA VAL A 365 -0.12 12.90 -6.22
C VAL A 365 1.16 13.58 -6.67
N LEU A 366 1.25 13.92 -7.95
CA LEU A 366 2.28 14.79 -8.51
C LEU A 366 1.64 16.11 -8.94
N ASN A 367 2.14 17.21 -8.40
CA ASN A 367 1.61 18.54 -8.66
C ASN A 367 2.50 19.24 -9.69
N TYR A 368 1.87 19.86 -10.68
CA TYR A 368 2.51 20.66 -11.70
C TYR A 368 1.78 21.99 -11.87
N PHE A 369 2.37 22.92 -12.62
CA PHE A 369 1.65 24.06 -13.19
C PHE A 369 1.76 24.05 -14.71
N ASP A 370 0.75 24.60 -15.39
CA ASP A 370 0.74 24.84 -16.83
C ASP A 370 0.22 26.26 -17.12
N ALA A 371 1.09 27.11 -17.68
CA ALA A 371 0.76 28.45 -18.16
C ALA A 371 0.53 28.50 -19.68
N THR A 372 0.65 27.38 -20.38
CA THR A 372 0.47 27.28 -21.85
C THR A 372 -0.96 26.95 -22.25
N GLY A 373 -1.75 26.38 -21.33
CA GLY A 373 -3.12 25.90 -21.59
C GLY A 373 -3.17 24.59 -22.36
N THR A 374 -2.06 23.85 -22.45
CA THR A 374 -2.00 22.54 -23.11
C THR A 374 -2.80 21.50 -22.32
N ALA A 375 -2.67 21.49 -20.99
CA ALA A 375 -3.44 20.60 -20.13
C ALA A 375 -4.96 20.88 -20.25
N ARG A 376 -5.39 22.15 -20.34
CA ARG A 376 -6.79 22.51 -20.60
C ARG A 376 -7.30 21.93 -21.92
N LYS A 377 -6.48 21.90 -22.97
CA LYS A 377 -6.86 21.30 -24.26
C LYS A 377 -7.05 19.79 -24.13
N LEU A 378 -6.14 19.12 -23.43
CA LEU A 378 -6.25 17.67 -23.15
C LEU A 378 -7.50 17.33 -22.34
N ASP A 379 -7.76 18.07 -21.25
CA ASP A 379 -8.97 17.91 -20.44
C ASP A 379 -10.24 18.13 -21.28
N LYS A 380 -10.29 19.20 -22.08
CA LYS A 380 -11.42 19.47 -22.97
C LYS A 380 -11.66 18.34 -23.98
N GLU A 381 -10.61 17.73 -24.50
CA GLU A 381 -10.73 16.62 -25.44
C GLU A 381 -11.17 15.32 -24.75
N ALA A 382 -10.58 15.00 -23.60
CA ALA A 382 -10.97 13.86 -22.78
C ALA A 382 -12.46 13.94 -22.38
N ARG A 383 -12.95 15.14 -22.02
CA ARG A 383 -14.39 15.36 -21.73
C ARG A 383 -15.30 15.10 -22.92
N LYS A 384 -14.85 15.38 -24.16
CA LYS A 384 -15.65 15.03 -25.34
C LYS A 384 -15.69 13.52 -25.54
N GLN A 385 -14.56 12.85 -25.39
CA GLN A 385 -14.42 11.40 -25.53
C GLN A 385 -15.22 10.63 -24.47
N ALA A 386 -15.31 11.18 -23.25
CA ALA A 386 -16.04 10.58 -22.15
C ALA A 386 -17.58 10.67 -22.28
N ARG A 387 -18.12 11.45 -23.24
CA ARG A 387 -19.58 11.60 -23.38
C ARG A 387 -20.22 10.27 -23.78
N GLY A 388 -21.09 9.75 -22.90
CA GLY A 388 -21.79 8.49 -23.15
C GLY A 388 -20.91 7.25 -22.98
N THR A 389 -19.73 7.38 -22.38
CA THR A 389 -18.90 6.23 -22.04
C THR A 389 -19.56 5.36 -20.97
N THR A 390 -19.34 4.04 -21.05
CA THR A 390 -19.65 3.08 -19.98
C THR A 390 -18.43 2.73 -19.14
N ASP A 391 -17.32 3.43 -19.36
CA ASP A 391 -16.10 3.27 -18.59
C ASP A 391 -16.38 3.50 -17.09
N PRO A 392 -16.10 2.53 -16.21
CA PRO A 392 -16.23 2.73 -14.78
C PRO A 392 -15.32 3.86 -14.27
N ASP A 393 -14.22 4.16 -14.96
CA ASP A 393 -13.27 5.22 -14.67
C ASP A 393 -13.61 6.48 -15.48
N HIS A 394 -14.41 7.38 -14.91
CA HIS A 394 -14.91 8.56 -15.63
C HIS A 394 -15.03 9.80 -14.74
N GLY A 395 -15.18 10.97 -15.35
CA GLY A 395 -15.26 12.25 -14.65
C GLY A 395 -14.28 13.28 -15.21
N PRO A 396 -13.93 14.33 -14.45
CA PRO A 396 -13.04 15.40 -14.91
C PRO A 396 -11.61 14.92 -15.14
N GLY A 397 -10.81 15.73 -15.84
CA GLY A 397 -9.41 15.43 -16.12
C GLY A 397 -9.22 14.52 -17.33
N TYR A 398 -7.96 14.16 -17.57
CA TYR A 398 -7.54 13.25 -18.61
C TYR A 398 -6.60 12.19 -18.05
N GLU A 399 -6.55 11.02 -18.68
CA GLU A 399 -5.62 9.97 -18.28
C GLU A 399 -4.20 10.30 -18.73
N SER A 400 -3.24 10.11 -17.83
CA SER A 400 -1.83 10.14 -18.20
C SER A 400 -1.03 9.28 -17.25
N PRO A 401 -0.41 8.18 -17.72
CA PRO A 401 0.41 7.33 -16.86
C PRO A 401 1.72 8.02 -16.44
N MET A 402 2.15 9.09 -17.13
CA MET A 402 3.42 9.77 -16.85
C MET A 402 3.30 11.28 -16.88
N GLY A 403 3.65 11.90 -15.75
CA GLY A 403 3.69 13.34 -15.58
C GLY A 403 2.37 14.01 -15.96
N ILE A 404 2.43 14.96 -16.88
CA ILE A 404 1.25 15.74 -17.31
C ILE A 404 0.74 15.33 -18.70
N GLY A 405 1.26 14.24 -19.28
CA GLY A 405 0.80 13.74 -20.59
C GLY A 405 1.35 14.48 -21.81
N PHE A 406 2.29 15.41 -21.62
CA PHE A 406 3.03 16.05 -22.72
C PHE A 406 4.43 16.47 -22.24
N THR A 407 5.33 16.70 -23.20
CA THR A 407 6.68 17.22 -22.91
C THR A 407 6.65 18.74 -23.02
N PRO A 408 7.04 19.49 -21.97
CA PRO A 408 7.10 20.94 -22.06
C PRO A 408 8.24 21.45 -22.95
N ASP A 409 7.93 22.41 -23.81
CA ASP A 409 8.94 23.15 -24.59
C ASP A 409 9.59 24.28 -23.77
N ASP A 410 8.90 24.78 -22.74
CA ASP A 410 9.32 25.91 -21.90
C ASP A 410 9.08 25.59 -20.42
N LEU A 411 10.17 25.30 -19.70
CA LEU A 411 10.15 24.93 -18.27
C LEU A 411 9.88 26.13 -17.34
N GLU A 412 9.82 27.36 -17.85
CA GLU A 412 9.31 28.52 -17.08
C GLU A 412 7.79 28.61 -17.12
N LYS A 413 7.16 28.01 -18.14
CA LYS A 413 5.69 27.98 -18.30
C LYS A 413 5.05 26.70 -17.82
N VAL A 414 5.82 25.63 -17.68
CA VAL A 414 5.33 24.35 -17.17
C VAL A 414 6.38 23.75 -16.25
N GLY A 415 6.00 23.40 -15.03
CA GLY A 415 6.95 22.91 -14.03
C GLY A 415 6.29 22.16 -12.89
N GLY A 416 7.12 21.54 -12.03
CA GLY A 416 6.66 20.82 -10.85
C GLY A 416 6.36 21.75 -9.67
N LEU A 417 5.33 21.41 -8.90
CA LEU A 417 4.93 22.02 -7.62
C LEU A 417 5.02 21.00 -6.47
N GLY A 418 5.86 19.97 -6.62
CA GLY A 418 6.05 18.93 -5.61
C GLY A 418 5.06 17.77 -5.75
N GLY A 419 4.88 17.01 -4.68
CA GLY A 419 4.05 15.81 -4.68
C GLY A 419 3.66 15.38 -3.27
N TRP A 420 2.76 14.42 -3.19
CA TRP A 420 2.23 13.89 -1.95
C TRP A 420 2.12 12.37 -2.03
N ALA A 421 2.37 11.70 -0.92
CA ALA A 421 2.16 10.27 -0.74
C ALA A 421 1.59 10.03 0.68
N PRO A 422 0.88 8.92 0.92
CA PRO A 422 0.36 8.57 2.23
C PRO A 422 1.39 8.71 3.35
N GLY A 423 1.00 9.38 4.43
CA GLY A 423 1.85 9.68 5.57
C GLY A 423 2.62 11.01 5.48
N LEU A 424 2.55 11.74 4.36
CA LEU A 424 3.01 13.14 4.27
C LEU A 424 1.85 14.08 4.65
N ARG A 425 2.07 15.01 5.58
CA ARG A 425 1.03 15.94 6.07
C ARG A 425 0.92 17.24 5.28
N GLY A 426 2.03 17.68 4.70
CA GLY A 426 2.14 18.94 3.98
C GLY A 426 3.61 19.30 3.79
N PHE A 427 3.93 19.97 2.69
CA PHE A 427 5.29 20.39 2.39
C PHE A 427 5.45 21.86 2.75
N ARG A 428 6.54 22.20 3.44
CA ARG A 428 7.04 23.58 3.55
C ARG A 428 8.36 23.68 2.81
N SER A 429 8.51 24.71 1.99
CA SER A 429 9.78 24.98 1.34
C SER A 429 10.84 25.35 2.39
N PRO A 430 12.12 25.02 2.13
CA PRO A 430 13.23 25.54 2.94
C PRO A 430 13.18 27.07 3.04
N ALA A 431 13.58 27.60 4.19
CA ALA A 431 13.57 29.04 4.44
C ALA A 431 14.29 29.82 3.34
N GLY A 432 13.69 30.92 2.86
CA GLY A 432 14.22 31.74 1.77
C GLY A 432 14.05 31.15 0.38
N THR A 433 13.25 30.09 0.21
CA THR A 433 12.94 29.47 -1.08
C THR A 433 11.44 29.37 -1.33
N GLY A 434 11.05 29.29 -2.60
CA GLY A 434 9.66 29.04 -3.00
C GLY A 434 9.55 28.49 -4.42
N MET A 435 8.44 27.82 -4.72
CA MET A 435 8.13 27.33 -6.06
C MET A 435 7.38 28.42 -6.82
N PHE A 436 7.88 28.80 -7.99
CA PHE A 436 7.28 29.85 -8.81
C PHE A 436 5.97 29.35 -9.45
N LEU A 437 4.91 30.14 -9.34
CA LEU A 437 3.61 29.88 -9.94
C LEU A 437 3.19 31.08 -10.80
N PRO A 438 3.23 30.98 -12.14
CA PRO A 438 2.91 32.10 -13.02
C PRO A 438 1.44 32.55 -12.90
N LYS A 439 1.18 33.84 -13.10
CA LYS A 439 -0.18 34.36 -13.25
C LYS A 439 -0.94 33.64 -14.36
N GLY A 440 -2.24 33.44 -14.18
CA GLY A 440 -3.11 32.79 -15.15
C GLY A 440 -2.83 31.31 -15.41
N SER A 441 -1.84 30.70 -14.74
CA SER A 441 -1.54 29.27 -14.87
C SER A 441 -2.63 28.40 -14.22
N ASP A 442 -2.69 27.14 -14.64
CA ASP A 442 -3.42 26.09 -13.94
C ASP A 442 -2.47 25.28 -13.08
N VAL A 443 -2.96 24.76 -11.96
CA VAL A 443 -2.33 23.60 -11.32
C VAL A 443 -2.82 22.34 -12.02
N VAL A 444 -1.88 21.50 -12.46
CA VAL A 444 -2.19 20.18 -13.03
C VAL A 444 -1.79 19.14 -11.99
N MET A 445 -2.79 18.48 -11.42
CA MET A 445 -2.62 17.51 -10.35
C MET A 445 -2.80 16.10 -10.91
N GLN A 446 -1.70 15.37 -11.09
CA GLN A 446 -1.73 13.95 -11.46
C GLN A 446 -1.95 13.11 -10.21
N VAL A 447 -3.06 12.38 -10.15
CA VAL A 447 -3.40 11.49 -9.05
C VAL A 447 -3.29 10.05 -9.53
N HIS A 448 -2.49 9.26 -8.82
CA HIS A 448 -2.38 7.82 -9.03
C HIS A 448 -3.32 7.10 -8.05
N TYR A 449 -4.27 6.34 -8.58
CA TYR A 449 -5.25 5.57 -7.83
C TYR A 449 -4.96 4.08 -7.86
N HIS A 450 -4.96 3.46 -6.68
CA HIS A 450 -5.09 2.02 -6.54
C HIS A 450 -6.55 1.66 -6.24
N ARG A 451 -6.96 0.43 -6.55
CA ARG A 451 -8.34 -0.03 -6.31
C ARG A 451 -8.45 -0.81 -5.01
N ASN A 452 -9.63 -0.79 -4.40
CA ASN A 452 -9.88 -1.41 -3.09
C ASN A 452 -11.06 -2.39 -3.08
N GLY A 453 -11.57 -2.75 -4.26
CA GLY A 453 -12.65 -3.72 -4.44
C GLY A 453 -14.07 -3.15 -4.41
N LYS A 454 -14.25 -1.84 -4.22
CA LYS A 454 -15.55 -1.16 -4.42
C LYS A 454 -15.38 0.07 -5.31
N PRO A 455 -16.43 0.50 -6.04
CA PRO A 455 -16.37 1.75 -6.78
C PRO A 455 -16.22 2.91 -5.82
N GLU A 456 -15.32 3.83 -6.14
CA GLU A 456 -15.01 4.99 -5.31
C GLU A 456 -15.26 6.27 -6.10
N LYS A 457 -15.37 7.36 -5.35
CA LYS A 457 -15.40 8.71 -5.91
C LYS A 457 -14.29 9.51 -5.28
N ASP A 458 -13.69 10.43 -6.02
CA ASP A 458 -12.64 11.28 -5.51
C ASP A 458 -12.83 12.74 -5.93
N ARG A 459 -12.56 13.63 -4.98
CA ARG A 459 -12.44 15.08 -5.17
C ARG A 459 -11.22 15.59 -4.41
N THR A 460 -10.05 15.07 -4.77
CA THR A 460 -8.78 15.51 -4.17
C THR A 460 -8.63 17.04 -4.31
N ALA A 461 -8.09 17.66 -3.26
CA ALA A 461 -7.83 19.10 -3.22
C ALA A 461 -6.36 19.38 -2.90
N ILE A 462 -5.87 20.53 -3.34
CA ILE A 462 -4.58 21.09 -2.96
C ILE A 462 -4.77 22.49 -2.38
N GLY A 463 -4.20 22.70 -1.20
CA GLY A 463 -4.05 23.99 -0.56
C GLY A 463 -2.67 24.56 -0.84
N LEU A 464 -2.60 25.79 -1.35
CA LEU A 464 -1.36 26.52 -1.62
C LEU A 464 -1.21 27.67 -0.63
N TYR A 465 0.03 27.85 -0.16
CA TYR A 465 0.40 28.93 0.74
C TYR A 465 1.45 29.78 0.05
N PHE A 466 1.18 31.08 -0.06
CA PHE A 466 2.01 32.02 -0.80
C PHE A 466 2.96 32.79 0.12
N ALA A 467 4.11 33.15 -0.43
CA ALA A 467 5.03 34.07 0.22
C ALA A 467 4.35 35.43 0.45
N LYS A 468 4.46 35.96 1.68
CA LYS A 468 4.05 37.35 1.97
C LYS A 468 4.95 38.39 1.30
N ASN A 469 6.24 38.07 1.17
CA ASN A 469 7.23 38.84 0.43
C ASN A 469 8.04 37.89 -0.47
N SER A 470 8.07 38.17 -1.77
CA SER A 470 8.70 37.32 -2.79
C SER A 470 10.01 37.88 -3.34
N THR A 471 10.39 39.13 -3.02
CA THR A 471 11.54 39.80 -3.66
C THR A 471 12.89 39.17 -3.32
N GLU A 472 12.96 38.39 -2.25
CA GLU A 472 14.20 37.75 -1.76
C GLU A 472 14.19 36.22 -1.89
N LEU A 473 13.11 35.63 -2.43
CA LEU A 473 13.00 34.18 -2.51
C LEU A 473 13.78 33.60 -3.69
N LYS A 474 14.59 32.58 -3.41
CA LYS A 474 15.21 31.77 -4.47
C LYS A 474 14.21 30.75 -4.99
N ARG A 475 14.11 30.62 -6.32
CA ARG A 475 13.25 29.63 -6.97
C ARG A 475 13.76 28.23 -6.66
N LEU A 476 12.92 27.42 -6.03
CA LEU A 476 13.15 25.99 -5.86
C LEU A 476 12.76 25.27 -7.14
N LYS A 477 13.70 24.58 -7.79
CA LYS A 477 13.44 23.85 -9.04
C LYS A 477 13.95 22.41 -8.98
N PRO A 478 13.26 21.45 -9.62
CA PRO A 478 13.78 20.10 -9.79
C PRO A 478 14.86 20.08 -10.88
N LEU A 479 16.04 19.58 -10.57
CA LEU A 479 17.07 19.17 -11.52
C LEU A 479 16.92 17.66 -11.78
N ARG A 480 16.87 17.26 -13.05
CA ARG A 480 16.74 15.86 -13.45
C ARG A 480 18.11 15.27 -13.82
N VAL A 481 18.46 14.15 -13.18
CA VAL A 481 19.59 13.29 -13.50
C VAL A 481 19.06 12.06 -14.26
N PRO A 482 19.21 12.00 -15.59
CA PRO A 482 18.77 10.84 -16.36
C PRO A 482 19.72 9.66 -16.18
N GLY A 483 19.18 8.45 -16.05
CA GLY A 483 19.96 7.20 -15.99
C GLY A 483 20.57 6.74 -17.31
N LEU A 484 20.54 7.55 -18.38
CA LEU A 484 20.85 7.14 -19.76
C LEU A 484 22.30 7.45 -20.18
N VAL A 485 23.12 8.03 -19.31
CA VAL A 485 24.32 8.74 -19.79
C VAL A 485 25.60 7.89 -19.76
N THR A 486 25.70 6.86 -18.92
CA THR A 486 26.98 6.18 -18.68
C THR A 486 26.96 4.73 -19.19
N ILE A 487 27.85 4.39 -20.12
CA ILE A 487 28.03 3.01 -20.64
C ILE A 487 29.46 2.58 -20.36
N SER A 488 29.63 1.50 -19.59
CA SER A 488 30.95 0.98 -19.20
C SER A 488 30.90 -0.54 -19.01
N GLU A 489 32.00 -1.19 -18.67
CA GLU A 489 32.01 -2.62 -18.32
C GLU A 489 31.02 -2.96 -17.19
N ASP A 490 30.78 -2.02 -16.27
CA ASP A 490 29.88 -2.21 -15.12
C ASP A 490 28.41 -1.82 -15.38
N PHE A 491 28.12 -1.13 -16.50
CA PHE A 491 26.80 -0.53 -16.78
C PHE A 491 26.33 -0.79 -18.21
N ALA A 492 25.19 -1.46 -18.33
CA ALA A 492 24.59 -1.82 -19.61
C ALA A 492 23.79 -0.64 -20.23
N PRO A 493 23.63 -0.61 -21.57
CA PRO A 493 22.82 0.42 -22.22
C PRO A 493 21.35 0.27 -21.82
N PHE A 494 20.76 1.32 -21.24
CA PHE A 494 19.35 1.30 -20.80
C PHE A 494 18.36 1.48 -21.95
N THR A 495 18.41 0.58 -22.92
CA THR A 495 17.45 0.48 -24.02
C THR A 495 16.49 -0.69 -23.80
N MET A 496 16.99 -1.79 -23.22
CA MET A 496 16.24 -3.01 -22.97
C MET A 496 16.88 -3.85 -21.85
N ILE A 497 16.05 -4.36 -20.95
CA ILE A 497 16.39 -5.36 -19.93
C ILE A 497 15.91 -6.73 -20.42
N PRO A 498 16.81 -7.68 -20.71
CA PRO A 498 16.43 -8.97 -21.29
C PRO A 498 15.54 -9.81 -20.38
N ALA A 499 14.64 -10.60 -20.98
CA ALA A 499 13.82 -11.57 -20.27
C ALA A 499 14.69 -12.53 -19.44
N GLY A 500 14.34 -12.74 -18.18
CA GLY A 500 15.06 -13.64 -17.27
C GLY A 500 16.30 -13.05 -16.61
N GLN A 501 16.76 -11.86 -17.04
CA GLN A 501 17.99 -11.25 -16.54
C GLN A 501 17.84 -10.82 -15.07
N ARG A 502 18.89 -11.06 -14.28
CA ARG A 502 18.97 -10.65 -12.86
C ARG A 502 20.17 -9.73 -12.66
N GLY A 503 20.05 -8.78 -11.73
CA GLY A 503 21.14 -7.87 -11.39
C GLY A 503 21.56 -6.97 -12.56
N TYR A 504 20.63 -6.62 -13.46
CA TYR A 504 20.93 -5.75 -14.60
C TYR A 504 21.20 -4.33 -14.09
N ARG A 505 22.40 -3.79 -14.33
CA ARG A 505 22.84 -2.51 -13.75
C ARG A 505 22.86 -1.39 -14.78
N VAL A 506 22.33 -0.25 -14.39
CA VAL A 506 22.22 0.97 -15.20
C VAL A 506 22.68 2.16 -14.39
N ALA A 507 23.36 3.11 -15.03
CA ALA A 507 23.73 4.36 -14.39
C ALA A 507 23.71 5.56 -15.33
N GLY A 508 23.54 6.74 -14.76
CA GLY A 508 23.67 8.00 -15.45
C GLY A 508 24.36 9.05 -14.59
N LYS A 509 25.14 9.91 -15.25
CA LYS A 509 25.93 10.97 -14.62
C LYS A 509 25.61 12.33 -15.22
N VAL A 510 25.55 13.35 -14.38
CA VAL A 510 25.56 14.75 -14.80
C VAL A 510 26.62 15.52 -14.02
N VAL A 511 27.27 16.48 -14.68
CA VAL A 511 28.11 17.48 -14.04
C VAL A 511 27.32 18.75 -13.88
N ILE A 512 27.36 19.32 -12.68
CA ILE A 512 26.83 20.65 -12.40
C ILE A 512 27.83 21.70 -12.89
N GLU A 513 27.38 22.69 -13.64
CA GLU A 513 28.25 23.72 -14.23
C GLU A 513 28.27 25.03 -13.43
N GLU A 514 27.42 25.15 -12.40
CA GLU A 514 27.33 26.33 -11.55
C GLU A 514 27.05 25.96 -10.08
N ASP A 515 27.53 26.80 -9.16
CA ASP A 515 27.25 26.61 -7.74
C ASP A 515 25.74 26.61 -7.48
N CYS A 516 25.28 25.64 -6.70
CA CYS A 516 23.88 25.52 -6.32
C CYS A 516 23.74 24.89 -4.93
N ARG A 517 22.50 24.82 -4.44
CA ARG A 517 22.19 24.19 -3.15
C ARG A 517 21.21 23.06 -3.34
N LEU A 518 21.49 21.91 -2.75
CA LEU A 518 20.67 20.70 -2.77
C LEU A 518 19.77 20.67 -1.54
N HIS A 519 18.47 20.45 -1.77
CA HIS A 519 17.42 20.45 -0.75
C HIS A 519 16.73 19.10 -0.58
N ALA A 520 16.66 18.30 -1.65
CA ALA A 520 16.00 16.99 -1.62
C ALA A 520 16.45 16.10 -2.78
N ALA A 521 16.19 14.80 -2.67
CA ALA A 521 16.38 13.85 -3.76
C ALA A 521 15.22 12.85 -3.86
N MET A 522 14.84 12.48 -5.08
CA MET A 522 13.85 11.44 -5.37
C MET A 522 14.41 10.50 -6.45
N PRO A 523 14.82 9.28 -6.11
CA PRO A 523 15.10 8.25 -7.10
C PRO A 523 13.79 7.67 -7.65
N HIS A 524 13.79 7.25 -8.91
CA HIS A 524 12.61 6.72 -9.59
C HIS A 524 12.97 5.59 -10.55
N MET A 525 12.23 4.48 -10.44
CA MET A 525 12.25 3.27 -11.28
C MET A 525 10.85 2.65 -11.34
N HIS A 526 10.63 1.67 -12.22
CA HIS A 526 9.36 0.94 -12.27
C HIS A 526 9.44 -0.41 -11.53
N MET A 527 8.68 -1.40 -11.98
CA MET A 527 8.39 -2.65 -11.26
C MET A 527 9.57 -3.63 -11.20
N LEU A 528 10.50 -3.59 -12.15
CA LEU A 528 11.67 -4.47 -12.18
C LEU A 528 12.82 -3.96 -11.30
N GLY A 529 12.77 -2.71 -10.86
CA GLY A 529 13.77 -2.11 -9.99
C GLY A 529 13.93 -2.89 -8.68
N THR A 530 15.18 -3.01 -8.20
CA THR A 530 15.50 -3.71 -6.95
C THR A 530 16.35 -2.86 -6.01
N LYS A 531 17.25 -2.03 -6.55
CA LYS A 531 18.08 -1.11 -5.77
C LYS A 531 18.30 0.17 -6.57
N VAL A 532 18.42 1.29 -5.88
CA VAL A 532 18.81 2.55 -6.50
C VAL A 532 19.58 3.42 -5.52
N ARG A 533 20.60 4.12 -6.00
CA ARG A 533 21.33 5.12 -5.23
C ARG A 533 21.59 6.37 -6.07
N ILE A 534 21.58 7.51 -5.40
CA ILE A 534 22.06 8.77 -5.96
C ILE A 534 23.25 9.22 -5.12
N THR A 535 24.37 9.51 -5.78
CA THR A 535 25.61 9.97 -5.16
C THR A 535 26.03 11.32 -5.74
N MET A 536 26.91 12.01 -5.03
CA MET A 536 27.59 13.21 -5.50
C MET A 536 29.10 13.10 -5.29
N THR A 537 29.89 13.60 -6.23
CA THR A 537 31.35 13.67 -6.13
C THR A 537 31.79 15.11 -6.39
N PRO A 538 32.15 15.89 -5.35
CA PRO A 538 32.67 17.24 -5.52
C PRO A 538 34.01 17.26 -6.27
N PRO A 539 34.40 18.39 -6.89
CA PRO A 539 35.71 18.52 -7.54
C PRO A 539 36.86 18.21 -6.58
N GLY A 540 37.71 17.23 -6.93
CA GLY A 540 38.81 16.77 -6.07
C GLY A 540 38.39 16.06 -4.77
N GLY A 541 37.09 15.84 -4.57
CA GLY A 541 36.52 15.20 -3.40
C GLY A 541 36.28 13.70 -3.59
N LYS A 542 35.79 13.05 -2.53
CA LYS A 542 35.32 11.66 -2.57
C LYS A 542 33.83 11.59 -2.90
N GLU A 543 33.40 10.48 -3.48
CA GLU A 543 31.97 10.19 -3.65
C GLU A 543 31.25 10.15 -2.29
N GLN A 544 30.06 10.74 -2.24
CA GLN A 544 29.19 10.79 -1.08
C GLN A 544 27.77 10.36 -1.46
N PRO A 545 27.13 9.45 -0.71
CA PRO A 545 25.75 9.06 -0.98
C PRO A 545 24.77 10.17 -0.58
N ILE A 546 23.88 10.55 -1.51
CA ILE A 546 22.75 11.43 -1.21
C ILE A 546 21.60 10.60 -0.67
N VAL A 547 21.18 9.57 -1.41
CA VAL A 547 20.12 8.64 -1.03
C VAL A 547 20.47 7.23 -1.52
N VAL A 548 20.25 6.23 -0.69
CA VAL A 548 20.44 4.81 -1.01
C VAL A 548 19.18 4.05 -0.64
N VAL A 549 18.57 3.41 -1.63
CA VAL A 549 17.43 2.49 -1.48
C VAL A 549 17.93 1.08 -1.80
N GLY A 550 18.18 0.29 -0.74
CA GLY A 550 18.69 -1.06 -0.85
C GLY A 550 17.64 -2.12 -1.19
N GLU A 551 16.36 -1.79 -0.99
CA GLU A 551 15.21 -2.63 -1.35
C GLU A 551 14.14 -1.74 -1.98
N TRP A 552 14.18 -1.65 -3.32
CA TRP A 552 13.19 -0.91 -4.08
C TRP A 552 11.82 -1.58 -3.97
N ASP A 553 10.81 -0.74 -3.87
CA ASP A 553 9.42 -1.14 -3.85
C ASP A 553 8.66 -0.12 -4.67
N TYR A 554 8.20 -0.54 -5.85
CA TYR A 554 7.51 0.33 -6.80
C TYR A 554 6.27 1.03 -6.20
N THR A 555 5.69 0.44 -5.15
CA THR A 555 4.55 1.04 -4.44
C THR A 555 4.95 2.22 -3.54
N TRP A 556 6.22 2.38 -3.17
CA TRP A 556 6.66 3.45 -2.27
C TRP A 556 7.71 4.33 -2.93
N GLN A 557 7.24 5.39 -3.58
CA GLN A 557 8.06 6.39 -4.26
C GLN A 557 7.81 7.75 -3.63
N GLU A 558 8.84 8.34 -3.02
CA GLU A 558 8.72 9.60 -2.30
C GLU A 558 9.96 10.50 -2.47
N VAL A 559 9.77 11.80 -2.19
CA VAL A 559 10.84 12.78 -2.17
C VAL A 559 11.48 12.81 -0.78
N TYR A 560 12.80 12.60 -0.73
CA TYR A 560 13.57 12.66 0.50
C TYR A 560 14.13 14.06 0.72
N HIS A 561 13.44 14.87 1.52
CA HIS A 561 13.84 16.23 1.88
C HIS A 561 14.97 16.22 2.90
N LEU A 562 16.03 17.00 2.67
CA LEU A 562 17.19 17.05 3.55
C LEU A 562 16.89 17.88 4.82
N VAL A 563 17.42 17.45 5.95
CA VAL A 563 17.42 18.26 7.18
C VAL A 563 18.32 19.48 7.01
N GLU A 564 19.50 19.25 6.43
CA GLU A 564 20.50 20.28 6.18
C GLU A 564 20.66 20.47 4.67
N VAL A 565 20.56 21.72 4.22
CA VAL A 565 20.81 22.09 2.83
C VAL A 565 22.30 21.88 2.52
N VAL A 566 22.61 21.25 1.39
CA VAL A 566 23.98 20.97 0.99
C VAL A 566 24.43 21.96 -0.09
N GLU A 567 25.54 22.63 0.14
CA GLU A 567 26.22 23.45 -0.87
C GLU A 567 26.91 22.56 -1.90
N VAL A 568 26.63 22.81 -3.18
CA VAL A 568 27.13 22.03 -4.32
C VAL A 568 27.95 22.94 -5.21
N LYS A 569 29.22 22.63 -5.40
CA LYS A 569 30.13 23.41 -6.23
C LYS A 569 30.04 23.04 -7.70
N ALA A 570 30.23 24.02 -8.58
CA ALA A 570 30.45 23.78 -10.00
C ALA A 570 31.55 22.72 -10.20
N GLY A 571 31.34 21.80 -11.14
CA GLY A 571 32.15 20.62 -11.37
C GLY A 571 31.77 19.38 -10.55
N THR A 572 30.82 19.50 -9.61
CA THR A 572 30.30 18.32 -8.88
C THR A 572 29.60 17.37 -9.83
N VAL A 573 29.93 16.08 -9.74
CA VAL A 573 29.26 15.01 -10.50
C VAL A 573 28.16 14.40 -9.66
N PHE A 574 26.92 14.44 -10.13
CA PHE A 574 25.85 13.60 -9.60
C PHE A 574 25.75 12.31 -10.41
N MET A 575 25.60 11.18 -9.74
CA MET A 575 25.37 9.88 -10.36
C MET A 575 24.10 9.26 -9.79
N ILE A 576 23.27 8.70 -10.66
CA ILE A 576 22.24 7.73 -10.28
C ILE A 576 22.65 6.35 -10.80
N GLU A 577 22.50 5.34 -9.95
CA GLU A 577 22.77 3.94 -10.28
C GLU A 577 21.60 3.07 -9.80
N ALA A 578 21.22 2.10 -10.61
CA ALA A 578 20.16 1.15 -10.32
C ALA A 578 20.49 -0.29 -10.69
N GLU A 579 19.78 -1.22 -10.06
CA GLU A 579 19.78 -2.66 -10.34
C GLU A 579 18.35 -3.15 -10.62
N TYR A 580 18.17 -3.98 -11.65
CA TYR A 580 16.88 -4.56 -12.05
C TYR A 580 16.90 -6.10 -12.03
N ASP A 581 15.75 -6.72 -11.75
CA ASP A 581 15.52 -8.17 -11.85
C ASP A 581 14.29 -8.44 -12.75
N ASN A 582 14.53 -8.87 -13.99
CA ASN A 582 13.52 -9.30 -14.97
C ASN A 582 13.34 -10.83 -14.99
N SER A 583 13.48 -11.51 -13.84
CA SER A 583 13.26 -12.94 -13.74
C SER A 583 11.89 -13.30 -13.18
N VAL A 584 11.51 -14.58 -13.29
CA VAL A 584 10.33 -15.16 -12.64
C VAL A 584 10.35 -15.06 -11.12
N LYS A 585 11.52 -14.77 -10.52
CA LYS A 585 11.67 -14.65 -9.06
C LYS A 585 11.37 -13.25 -8.55
N ASN A 586 11.33 -12.23 -9.41
CA ASN A 586 10.90 -10.91 -9.00
C ASN A 586 9.36 -10.92 -8.84
N PRO A 587 8.82 -10.77 -7.62
CA PRO A 587 7.37 -10.78 -7.39
C PRO A 587 6.65 -9.59 -8.04
N PHE A 588 7.39 -8.55 -8.42
CA PHE A 588 6.86 -7.38 -9.13
C PHE A 588 7.02 -7.50 -10.64
N ASN A 589 7.55 -8.59 -11.20
CA ASN A 589 7.62 -8.73 -12.65
C ASN A 589 6.19 -8.75 -13.24
N PRO A 590 5.80 -7.79 -14.09
CA PRO A 590 4.45 -7.74 -14.66
C PRO A 590 4.21 -8.82 -15.73
N ASN A 591 5.26 -9.55 -16.13
CA ASN A 591 5.21 -10.55 -17.19
C ASN A 591 5.46 -11.97 -16.65
N SER A 592 4.53 -12.88 -16.93
CA SER A 592 4.70 -14.32 -16.68
C SER A 592 4.29 -15.12 -17.93
N PRO A 593 5.25 -15.73 -18.67
CA PRO A 593 6.71 -15.71 -18.43
C PRO A 593 7.33 -14.31 -18.68
N PRO A 594 8.54 -14.04 -18.16
CA PRO A 594 9.26 -12.79 -18.39
C PRO A 594 9.46 -12.50 -19.88
N ARG A 595 9.48 -11.21 -20.23
CA ARG A 595 9.68 -10.69 -21.58
C ARG A 595 10.73 -9.60 -21.56
N ASP A 596 11.32 -9.29 -22.70
CA ASP A 596 12.21 -8.14 -22.82
C ASP A 596 11.45 -6.86 -22.46
N VAL A 597 12.00 -6.07 -21.53
CA VAL A 597 11.39 -4.82 -21.08
C VAL A 597 12.21 -3.64 -21.57
N LYS A 598 11.58 -2.70 -22.26
CA LYS A 598 12.24 -1.53 -22.84
C LYS A 598 12.18 -0.35 -21.87
N GLN A 599 13.02 0.65 -22.13
CA GLN A 599 12.81 1.96 -21.52
C GLN A 599 11.50 2.56 -22.03
N GLY A 600 10.63 3.03 -21.13
CA GLY A 600 9.34 3.58 -21.52
C GLY A 600 8.51 4.12 -20.37
N PRO A 601 7.47 4.91 -20.67
CA PRO A 601 6.61 5.55 -19.69
C PRO A 601 5.59 4.60 -19.04
N GLY A 602 5.36 3.40 -19.58
CA GLY A 602 4.41 2.47 -18.98
C GLY A 602 4.94 1.87 -17.68
N THR A 603 4.05 1.58 -16.73
CA THR A 603 4.39 0.86 -15.48
C THR A 603 5.09 -0.48 -15.72
N ALA A 604 4.79 -1.14 -16.85
CA ALA A 604 5.42 -2.40 -17.26
C ALA A 604 6.65 -2.21 -18.18
N ASP A 605 6.94 -0.97 -18.60
CA ASP A 605 8.24 -0.57 -19.13
C ASP A 605 9.19 -0.25 -17.96
N GLU A 606 10.42 0.20 -18.24
CA GLU A 606 11.34 0.65 -17.19
C GLU A 606 11.87 2.08 -17.34
N MET A 607 12.25 2.66 -16.19
CA MET A 607 12.81 4.01 -16.08
C MET A 607 13.96 4.08 -15.06
N LEU A 608 14.81 5.09 -15.23
CA LEU A 608 15.79 5.50 -14.23
C LEU A 608 15.93 7.03 -14.21
N PHE A 609 15.42 7.66 -13.17
CA PHE A 609 15.59 9.10 -12.92
C PHE A 609 15.97 9.41 -11.49
N GLY A 610 16.87 10.37 -11.32
CA GLY A 610 17.10 11.05 -10.05
C GLY A 610 16.60 12.48 -10.15
N PHE A 611 15.59 12.85 -9.38
CA PHE A 611 15.13 14.22 -9.29
C PHE A 611 15.75 14.88 -8.06
N LEU A 612 16.57 15.90 -8.26
CA LEU A 612 17.23 16.67 -7.22
C LEU A 612 16.53 18.01 -7.06
N SER A 613 16.03 18.33 -5.86
CA SER A 613 15.48 19.66 -5.60
C SER A 613 16.62 20.62 -5.30
N VAL A 614 16.78 21.67 -6.11
CA VAL A 614 17.94 22.57 -6.05
C VAL A 614 17.52 24.05 -6.13
N THR A 615 18.38 24.94 -5.62
CA THR A 615 18.31 26.39 -5.88
C THR A 615 19.65 26.86 -6.45
N SER A 616 19.62 27.76 -7.44
CA SER A 616 20.80 28.41 -8.02
C SER A 616 20.81 29.93 -7.75
N GLU A 617 22.00 30.54 -7.78
CA GLU A 617 22.19 32.00 -7.80
C GLU A 617 21.94 32.62 -9.19
N SER A 618 21.92 31.80 -10.25
CA SER A 618 21.72 32.26 -11.62
C SER A 618 20.27 32.72 -11.88
N PRO A 619 20.07 33.78 -12.70
CA PRO A 619 18.74 34.20 -13.13
C PRO A 619 17.99 33.03 -13.80
N GLY A 620 16.79 32.70 -13.29
CA GLY A 620 15.99 31.54 -13.73
C GLY A 620 16.00 30.33 -12.79
N GLY A 621 16.97 30.23 -11.86
CA GLY A 621 16.89 29.38 -10.67
C GLY A 621 17.06 27.86 -10.84
N GLN A 622 17.38 27.35 -12.03
CA GLN A 622 17.79 25.95 -12.23
C GLN A 622 19.28 25.88 -12.60
N PRO A 623 20.10 25.08 -11.90
CA PRO A 623 21.50 24.95 -12.24
C PRO A 623 21.72 24.33 -13.61
N LYS A 624 22.62 24.92 -14.38
CA LYS A 624 23.13 24.31 -15.61
C LYS A 624 23.80 22.98 -15.26
N ALA A 625 23.41 21.93 -15.97
CA ALA A 625 23.97 20.60 -15.82
C ALA A 625 24.18 19.96 -17.18
N ARG A 626 25.29 19.26 -17.34
CA ARG A 626 25.64 18.55 -18.58
C ARG A 626 25.76 17.05 -18.34
N PRO A 627 25.12 16.21 -19.17
CA PRO A 627 25.33 14.77 -19.13
C PRO A 627 26.82 14.39 -19.35
N LEU A 628 27.33 13.46 -18.54
CA LEU A 628 28.64 12.83 -18.76
C LEU A 628 28.52 11.48 -19.47
N THR A 629 28.83 11.45 -20.77
CA THR A 629 28.94 10.19 -21.54
C THR A 629 30.35 9.65 -21.47
N GLU A 630 30.59 8.67 -20.60
CA GLU A 630 31.74 7.77 -20.73
C GLU A 630 31.31 6.64 -21.66
N ARG A 631 31.96 6.48 -22.82
CA ARG A 631 31.80 5.30 -23.69
C ARG A 631 33.07 4.47 -23.59
N LYS A 632 33.10 3.48 -22.70
CA LYS A 632 34.02 2.33 -22.82
C LYS A 632 33.21 1.14 -23.32
N HIS A 633 33.75 0.38 -24.28
CA HIS A 633 33.02 -0.69 -24.97
C HIS A 633 32.41 -1.70 -23.99
N TYR A 634 31.07 -1.79 -23.98
CA TYR A 634 30.34 -2.84 -23.30
C TYR A 634 30.45 -4.14 -24.13
N SER A 635 31.08 -5.18 -23.59
CA SER A 635 31.02 -6.53 -24.16
C SER A 635 30.02 -7.35 -23.36
N PRO A 636 28.89 -7.78 -23.94
CA PRO A 636 27.97 -8.68 -23.25
C PRO A 636 28.68 -10.02 -22.96
N LYS A 637 28.70 -10.43 -21.69
CA LYS A 637 29.02 -11.80 -21.28
C LYS A 637 27.76 -12.58 -21.01
#